data_AF-A0A5N7S1C4-F1
#
_entry.id   AF-A0A5N7S1C4-F1
#
_cell.length_a   1.000
_cell.length_b   1.000
_cell.length_c   1.000
_cell.angle_alpha   90.00
_cell.angle_beta   90.00
_cell.angle_gamma   90.00
#
_symmetry.space_group_name_H-M   'P 1'
#
loop_
_entity.id
_entity.type
_entity.pdbx_description
1 polymer ?
#
loop_
_entity_poly.entity_id
_entity_poly.type
_entity_poly.pdbx_seq_one_letter_code
_entity_poly.pdbx_strand_id
1 'polypeptide(L)'
;MTQPNRPALKRAPGYLCTQATSHQVSTLKNQNSVDIALHLHGGEVAPNEEGGYSIETLALSTVVMNVALAREIIASLSAAVDRADPRDTPESEAASGAAAGAGGSALEFEGPTNELNNSGSVGSVDGADGAAVRTISGDTTINNSGTLQGNIHLARDGSNLVHNLGTGTLVAGSTLDLGDGGLLRNDGTLASGIAAGSTTRITGSLEQSASGVLNLRVDHANARVDTFEVSGSAQLLGSLRPTLVNGGLVAPGTAALGSFLHAADGLDASGLSVGNTAILHFALQRSGNEVSLSSTADFSPGGLGSDGRQIGALIAQAQSQGLRHFQPLVARLVEIPTVPELGRAYWNVSGAAASSVAMVGEQMGTAFNRVLLQRAADARASSPRPPASGQAEGGAWEEGRDNTWAQVYGNNSRMSMDAAYSNGDLSTRSLGLTIGHDRRISPDTTVGVALGSGVAHFDVADGFSGRNNALQVGAYALQRAGSAYAAAAVSYSLHRMTTDRSLRAIQASYAADFHAHSVGSRVEAGYRFEGESGTVTPYAALQLQRVSTPGYAETAGGGQASDLALGYQKRSVNYVRTELGLAFDRTFTLEGARSLAVRTSAAWVHNHSNNPDLRASFTALAATDFTSAALAPAADLALVSAGVELRLANRLALGASVHGEFGHRTRALAGRATMRYQW
;
A
#
# COMPACT_ATOMS: atom_id res chain seq x y z
N MET A 1 -12.88 -80.11 1.54
CA MET A 1 -12.60 -79.85 0.11
C MET A 1 -11.61 -78.70 0.06
N THR A 2 -10.37 -78.78 -0.38
CA THR A 2 -9.54 -79.88 -0.90
C THR A 2 -8.08 -79.48 -0.63
N GLN A 3 -7.23 -80.50 -0.49
CA GLN A 3 -5.92 -80.54 0.14
C GLN A 3 -4.73 -80.12 -0.78
N PRO A 4 -3.45 -80.18 -0.31
CA PRO A 4 -2.28 -79.39 -0.73
C PRO A 4 -1.33 -80.13 -1.72
N ASN A 5 -0.19 -79.53 -2.13
CA ASN A 5 1.08 -80.27 -2.36
C ASN A 5 2.32 -79.40 -2.70
N ARG A 6 3.48 -79.84 -2.19
CA ARG A 6 4.89 -79.58 -2.60
C ARG A 6 5.19 -80.30 -3.96
N PRO A 7 6.45 -80.46 -4.44
CA PRO A 7 7.58 -79.55 -4.81
C PRO A 7 8.14 -79.86 -6.24
N ALA A 8 9.32 -79.32 -6.62
CA ALA A 8 10.42 -79.99 -7.37
C ALA A 8 11.00 -79.28 -8.62
N LEU A 9 12.33 -79.43 -8.73
CA LEU A 9 13.27 -79.00 -9.78
C LEU A 9 12.96 -79.55 -11.19
N LYS A 10 13.36 -78.80 -12.25
CA LYS A 10 14.35 -79.28 -13.28
C LYS A 10 14.57 -78.32 -14.48
N ARG A 11 15.84 -78.33 -14.95
CA ARG A 11 16.36 -78.22 -16.33
C ARG A 11 16.59 -76.83 -16.97
N ALA A 12 17.87 -76.53 -17.19
CA ALA A 12 18.36 -75.89 -18.43
C ALA A 12 18.25 -76.90 -19.61
N PRO A 13 18.09 -76.46 -20.88
CA PRO A 13 19.23 -75.97 -21.68
C PRO A 13 18.93 -74.89 -22.74
N GLY A 14 19.97 -74.13 -23.13
CA GLY A 14 20.36 -73.94 -24.53
C GLY A 14 19.66 -72.90 -25.44
N TYR A 15 20.43 -71.84 -25.72
CA TYR A 15 20.60 -71.10 -26.98
C TYR A 15 19.71 -69.90 -27.38
N LEU A 16 20.46 -68.84 -27.72
CA LEU A 16 20.27 -67.80 -28.76
C LEU A 16 19.52 -66.49 -28.43
N CYS A 17 20.36 -65.49 -28.17
CA CYS A 17 20.38 -64.13 -28.74
C CYS A 17 19.19 -63.21 -28.50
N THR A 18 19.37 -62.22 -27.62
CA THR A 18 18.96 -60.81 -27.87
C THR A 18 19.64 -59.87 -26.88
N GLN A 19 20.09 -58.73 -27.40
CA GLN A 19 20.68 -57.61 -26.66
C GLN A 19 19.82 -57.20 -25.45
N ALA A 20 20.48 -56.90 -24.32
CA ALA A 20 19.87 -56.15 -23.23
C ALA A 20 20.93 -55.20 -22.63
N THR A 21 20.93 -53.96 -23.10
CA THR A 21 21.38 -52.79 -22.33
C THR A 21 20.44 -52.65 -21.13
N SER A 22 20.92 -53.04 -19.95
CA SER A 22 20.18 -52.90 -18.69
C SER A 22 20.69 -51.70 -17.92
N HIS A 23 20.03 -50.56 -18.08
CA HIS A 23 19.98 -49.53 -17.05
C HIS A 23 19.23 -50.09 -15.83
N GLN A 24 19.91 -50.25 -14.69
CA GLN A 24 19.26 -50.49 -13.40
C GLN A 24 19.33 -49.21 -12.57
N VAL A 25 18.20 -48.52 -12.49
CA VAL A 25 17.93 -47.47 -11.51
C VAL A 25 17.28 -48.14 -10.30
N SER A 26 18.03 -48.32 -9.22
CA SER A 26 17.46 -48.71 -7.92
C SER A 26 17.06 -47.46 -7.14
N THR A 27 15.78 -47.12 -7.17
CA THR A 27 15.18 -46.07 -6.32
C THR A 27 14.71 -46.70 -5.01
N LEU A 28 15.43 -46.44 -3.91
CA LEU A 28 14.90 -46.65 -2.56
C LEU A 28 14.16 -45.38 -2.13
N LYS A 29 12.83 -45.44 -2.15
CA LYS A 29 11.96 -44.36 -1.64
C LYS A 29 12.04 -44.30 -0.11
N ASN A 30 12.70 -43.27 0.41
CA ASN A 30 12.38 -42.72 1.73
C ASN A 30 12.42 -41.18 1.65
N GLN A 31 11.41 -40.47 2.17
CA GLN A 31 11.12 -39.07 1.82
C GLN A 31 12.10 -38.00 2.35
N ASN A 32 13.28 -38.38 2.84
CA ASN A 32 14.28 -37.47 3.43
C ASN A 32 15.72 -37.64 2.89
N SER A 33 15.93 -38.30 1.75
CA SER A 33 17.27 -38.52 1.19
C SER A 33 17.76 -37.39 0.25
N VAL A 34 19.05 -37.09 0.33
CA VAL A 34 19.84 -36.35 -0.68
C VAL A 34 20.08 -37.31 -1.85
N ASP A 35 19.67 -36.97 -3.07
CA ASP A 35 19.99 -37.78 -4.25
C ASP A 35 21.41 -37.46 -4.73
N ILE A 36 22.39 -38.25 -4.28
CA ILE A 36 23.75 -38.25 -4.83
C ILE A 36 23.74 -39.18 -6.05
N ALA A 37 23.94 -38.64 -7.26
CA ALA A 37 24.06 -39.43 -8.48
C ALA A 37 25.50 -39.42 -8.98
N LEU A 38 26.29 -40.46 -8.64
CA LEU A 38 27.58 -40.71 -9.30
C LEU A 38 27.32 -41.30 -10.69
N HIS A 39 27.73 -40.59 -11.76
CA HIS A 39 27.80 -41.16 -13.11
C HIS A 39 29.26 -41.51 -13.43
N LEU A 40 29.52 -42.79 -13.69
CA LEU A 40 30.81 -43.32 -14.11
C LEU A 40 30.79 -43.55 -15.63
N HIS A 41 31.76 -43.00 -16.37
CA HIS A 41 31.98 -43.34 -17.78
C HIS A 41 33.33 -44.03 -17.93
N GLY A 42 33.31 -45.34 -18.19
CA GLY A 42 34.48 -46.15 -18.55
C GLY A 42 34.47 -46.51 -20.03
N GLY A 43 35.61 -46.38 -20.71
CA GLY A 43 35.81 -46.79 -22.11
C GLY A 43 35.95 -48.31 -22.28
N GLU A 44 35.63 -48.81 -23.48
CA GLU A 44 35.72 -50.24 -23.84
C GLU A 44 37.17 -50.76 -23.88
N VAL A 45 37.40 -51.94 -23.28
CA VAL A 45 38.66 -52.69 -23.37
C VAL A 45 38.50 -53.81 -24.40
N ALA A 46 39.33 -53.83 -25.44
CA ALA A 46 39.41 -54.93 -26.40
C ALA A 46 40.36 -56.04 -25.88
N PRO A 47 40.06 -57.33 -26.12
CA PRO A 47 40.91 -58.43 -25.66
C PRO A 47 42.16 -58.58 -26.54
N ASN A 48 43.31 -58.80 -25.90
CA ASN A 48 44.56 -59.23 -26.52
C ASN A 48 44.58 -60.78 -26.67
N GLU A 49 45.26 -61.27 -27.71
CA GLU A 49 45.17 -62.64 -28.26
C GLU A 49 45.57 -63.81 -27.33
N GLU A 50 45.89 -63.57 -26.06
CA GLU A 50 46.22 -64.63 -25.08
C GLU A 50 45.34 -64.63 -23.81
N GLY A 51 44.19 -63.94 -23.81
CA GLY A 51 43.15 -64.16 -22.79
C GLY A 51 43.53 -63.79 -21.35
N GLY A 52 44.50 -62.88 -21.15
CA GLY A 52 44.80 -62.26 -19.86
C GLY A 52 44.24 -60.84 -19.77
N TYR A 53 43.44 -60.54 -18.74
CA TYR A 53 43.05 -59.17 -18.39
C TYR A 53 44.17 -58.52 -17.55
N SER A 54 44.81 -57.46 -18.06
CA SER A 54 45.65 -56.58 -17.23
C SER A 54 44.77 -55.60 -16.47
N ILE A 55 44.95 -55.49 -15.16
CA ILE A 55 44.32 -54.44 -14.34
C ILE A 55 45.08 -53.13 -14.63
N GLU A 56 44.60 -52.35 -15.60
CA GLU A 56 44.88 -50.91 -15.61
C GLU A 56 44.00 -50.23 -14.55
N THR A 57 44.61 -49.38 -13.74
CA THR A 57 43.97 -48.60 -12.70
C THR A 57 42.87 -47.71 -13.32
N LEU A 58 41.60 -48.02 -13.03
CA LEU A 58 40.47 -47.18 -13.39
C LEU A 58 40.55 -45.85 -12.62
N ALA A 59 41.05 -44.80 -13.27
CA ALA A 59 41.02 -43.45 -12.71
C ALA A 59 39.57 -42.91 -12.76
N LEU A 60 39.02 -42.54 -11.61
CA LEU A 60 37.75 -41.82 -11.52
C LEU A 60 37.87 -40.47 -12.24
N SER A 61 37.06 -40.21 -13.25
CA SER A 61 37.21 -39.06 -14.14
C SER A 61 36.37 -37.83 -13.75
N THR A 62 35.28 -37.99 -12.99
CA THR A 62 34.36 -36.88 -12.66
C THR A 62 33.58 -37.13 -11.36
N VAL A 63 33.46 -36.10 -10.51
CA VAL A 63 32.61 -36.05 -9.31
C VAL A 63 31.44 -35.09 -9.56
N VAL A 64 30.18 -35.53 -9.40
CA VAL A 64 28.98 -34.69 -9.61
C VAL A 64 28.08 -34.69 -8.38
N MET A 65 27.67 -33.51 -7.93
CA MET A 65 26.72 -33.32 -6.83
C MET A 65 25.52 -32.48 -7.26
N ASN A 66 24.31 -32.92 -6.93
CA ASN A 66 23.07 -32.22 -7.21
C ASN A 66 22.34 -31.86 -5.90
N VAL A 67 22.01 -30.59 -5.71
CA VAL A 67 21.21 -30.11 -4.56
C VAL A 67 19.85 -29.64 -5.07
N ALA A 68 18.79 -30.36 -4.71
CA ALA A 68 17.45 -30.11 -5.23
C ALA A 68 16.74 -28.91 -4.57
N LEU A 69 15.72 -28.39 -5.24
CA LEU A 69 14.85 -27.31 -4.73
C LEU A 69 14.27 -27.66 -3.35
N ALA A 70 14.18 -26.68 -2.46
CA ALA A 70 13.72 -26.82 -1.07
C ALA A 70 14.59 -27.75 -0.18
N ARG A 71 15.82 -28.07 -0.60
CA ARG A 71 16.84 -28.71 0.23
C ARG A 71 17.85 -27.68 0.72
N GLU A 72 18.42 -27.92 1.88
CA GLU A 72 19.38 -27.04 2.55
C GLU A 72 20.56 -27.86 3.06
N ILE A 73 21.78 -27.45 2.71
CA ILE A 73 23.04 -28.01 3.20
C ILE A 73 23.72 -26.93 4.05
N ILE A 74 23.79 -27.19 5.37
CA ILE A 74 24.48 -26.35 6.36
C ILE A 74 25.40 -27.25 7.20
N ALA A 75 26.72 -27.01 7.17
CA ALA A 75 27.68 -27.81 7.93
C ALA A 75 28.01 -27.19 9.31
N SER A 76 27.99 -27.99 10.41
CA SER A 76 28.11 -27.55 11.84
C SER A 76 29.28 -28.00 12.85
N LEU A 77 30.17 -29.01 12.64
CA LEU A 77 31.48 -29.43 13.27
C LEU A 77 32.51 -30.42 12.55
N SER A 78 33.72 -29.95 12.15
CA SER A 78 34.81 -30.47 11.25
C SER A 78 34.62 -31.68 10.28
N ALA A 79 34.80 -31.41 8.97
CA ALA A 79 34.83 -32.32 7.80
C ALA A 79 33.47 -32.88 7.33
N ALA A 80 33.03 -32.43 6.15
CA ALA A 80 31.87 -33.00 5.44
C ALA A 80 32.28 -33.39 4.01
N VAL A 81 31.97 -34.65 3.68
CA VAL A 81 32.41 -35.49 2.55
C VAL A 81 33.82 -36.07 2.76
N ASP A 82 33.86 -37.37 3.05
CA ASP A 82 35.06 -38.17 3.31
C ASP A 82 35.96 -38.23 2.07
N ARG A 83 37.27 -38.33 2.32
CA ARG A 83 38.30 -38.50 1.29
C ARG A 83 37.90 -39.62 0.32
N ALA A 84 37.84 -39.32 -0.98
CA ALA A 84 37.87 -40.36 -1.99
C ALA A 84 39.33 -40.85 -2.16
N ASP A 85 39.82 -41.67 -1.21
CA ASP A 85 41.04 -42.47 -1.46
C ASP A 85 40.70 -43.44 -2.61
N PRO A 86 41.52 -43.53 -3.68
CA PRO A 86 41.28 -44.42 -4.82
C PRO A 86 41.16 -45.92 -4.48
N ARG A 87 41.29 -46.30 -3.20
CA ARG A 87 41.36 -47.69 -2.73
C ARG A 87 40.17 -48.19 -1.92
N ASP A 88 39.24 -47.34 -1.50
CA ASP A 88 38.04 -47.76 -0.77
C ASP A 88 36.75 -47.60 -1.60
N THR A 89 35.85 -48.57 -1.45
CA THR A 89 34.57 -48.68 -2.17
C THR A 89 33.69 -47.44 -1.99
N PRO A 90 33.08 -46.87 -3.06
CA PRO A 90 32.42 -45.57 -3.01
C PRO A 90 30.94 -45.70 -2.60
N GLU A 91 30.68 -45.85 -1.32
CA GLU A 91 29.37 -45.56 -0.71
C GLU A 91 29.58 -44.59 0.46
N SER A 92 29.49 -43.28 0.24
CA SER A 92 29.29 -42.32 1.33
C SER A 92 27.85 -41.80 1.28
N GLU A 93 26.98 -42.42 2.07
CA GLU A 93 25.65 -41.91 2.38
C GLU A 93 25.79 -40.55 3.10
N ALA A 94 25.07 -39.53 2.63
CA ALA A 94 24.82 -38.33 3.45
C ALA A 94 23.83 -38.71 4.58
N ALA A 95 24.36 -39.24 5.68
CA ALA A 95 23.59 -39.44 6.89
C ALA A 95 23.09 -38.09 7.42
N SER A 96 21.79 -38.03 7.75
CA SER A 96 21.20 -36.91 8.48
C SER A 96 21.95 -36.69 9.80
N GLY A 97 22.72 -35.60 9.86
CA GLY A 97 23.46 -35.18 11.05
C GLY A 97 24.95 -35.48 10.98
N ALA A 98 25.67 -34.73 10.16
CA ALA A 98 27.13 -34.59 10.26
C ALA A 98 27.48 -33.11 10.13
N ALA A 99 28.37 -32.68 10.98
CA ALA A 99 28.64 -31.29 11.28
C ALA A 99 30.00 -30.92 10.55
N ALA A 100 30.27 -29.67 10.06
CA ALA A 100 31.60 -28.98 9.97
C ALA A 100 31.69 -27.63 10.80
N GLY A 101 32.75 -27.34 11.56
CA GLY A 101 32.71 -26.40 12.72
C GLY A 101 32.95 -24.97 12.31
N ALA A 102 33.07 -24.02 13.24
CA ALA A 102 33.54 -22.68 12.89
C ALA A 102 34.85 -22.80 12.07
N GLY A 103 34.83 -22.34 10.82
CA GLY A 103 35.92 -22.48 9.84
C GLY A 103 35.90 -23.71 8.91
N GLY A 104 34.83 -24.52 8.92
CA GLY A 104 34.64 -25.65 8.00
C GLY A 104 33.97 -25.29 6.66
N SER A 105 34.13 -26.15 5.64
CA SER A 105 33.45 -26.01 4.35
C SER A 105 32.11 -26.74 4.35
N ALA A 106 31.08 -26.19 3.70
CA ALA A 106 29.79 -26.87 3.55
C ALA A 106 29.90 -28.08 2.59
N LEU A 107 30.66 -27.92 1.51
CA LEU A 107 30.99 -28.97 0.56
C LEU A 107 32.50 -28.97 0.27
N GLU A 108 33.12 -30.15 0.24
CA GLU A 108 34.50 -30.34 -0.19
C GLU A 108 34.58 -31.38 -1.31
N PHE A 109 35.35 -31.11 -2.36
CA PHE A 109 35.56 -32.02 -3.49
C PHE A 109 37.04 -32.32 -3.74
N GLU A 110 37.34 -33.55 -4.13
CA GLU A 110 38.66 -34.00 -4.57
C GLU A 110 38.50 -34.95 -5.77
N GLY A 111 38.97 -34.53 -6.93
CA GLY A 111 38.87 -35.26 -8.19
C GLY A 111 39.51 -34.48 -9.33
N PRO A 112 39.71 -35.08 -10.52
CA PRO A 112 40.25 -34.36 -11.68
C PRO A 112 39.22 -33.41 -12.33
N THR A 113 37.92 -33.74 -12.20
CA THR A 113 36.79 -32.88 -12.61
C THR A 113 35.71 -32.93 -11.54
N ASN A 114 35.17 -31.79 -11.13
CA ASN A 114 34.17 -31.63 -10.08
C ASN A 114 33.00 -30.78 -10.59
N GLU A 115 31.76 -31.21 -10.34
CA GLU A 115 30.55 -30.50 -10.76
C GLU A 115 29.55 -30.38 -9.60
N LEU A 116 29.06 -29.17 -9.34
CA LEU A 116 27.98 -28.89 -8.39
C LEU A 116 26.81 -28.22 -9.10
N ASN A 117 25.65 -28.87 -9.09
CA ASN A 117 24.40 -28.30 -9.57
C ASN A 117 23.49 -27.97 -8.38
N ASN A 118 23.46 -26.71 -7.95
CA ASN A 118 22.69 -26.26 -6.81
C ASN A 118 21.38 -25.56 -7.23
N SER A 119 20.25 -26.18 -6.93
CA SER A 119 18.90 -25.58 -6.99
C SER A 119 18.30 -25.33 -5.61
N GLY A 120 18.98 -25.71 -4.52
CA GLY A 120 18.55 -25.57 -3.13
C GLY A 120 19.29 -24.43 -2.41
N SER A 121 19.63 -24.62 -1.14
CA SER A 121 20.46 -23.71 -0.35
C SER A 121 21.75 -24.42 0.08
N VAL A 122 22.90 -23.80 -0.14
CA VAL A 122 24.22 -24.30 0.28
C VAL A 122 24.93 -23.18 1.04
N GLY A 123 25.36 -23.45 2.26
CA GLY A 123 26.18 -22.52 3.03
C GLY A 123 26.75 -23.15 4.29
N SER A 124 27.55 -22.39 5.02
CA SER A 124 28.10 -22.83 6.31
C SER A 124 27.29 -22.25 7.48
N VAL A 125 27.44 -22.80 8.70
CA VAL A 125 26.88 -22.18 9.92
C VAL A 125 27.43 -20.79 10.19
N ASP A 126 28.64 -20.49 9.72
CA ASP A 126 29.27 -19.17 9.82
C ASP A 126 28.69 -18.19 8.77
N GLY A 127 27.66 -18.61 8.03
CA GLY A 127 27.01 -17.83 7.00
C GLY A 127 27.99 -17.44 5.92
N ALA A 128 28.08 -16.14 5.64
CA ALA A 128 28.97 -15.60 4.63
C ALA A 128 30.45 -15.67 5.02
N ASP A 129 30.77 -15.71 6.33
CA ASP A 129 32.16 -15.73 6.79
C ASP A 129 32.81 -17.12 6.68
N GLY A 130 32.02 -18.20 6.60
CA GLY A 130 32.54 -19.56 6.42
C GLY A 130 32.61 -20.01 4.96
N ALA A 131 33.21 -21.17 4.71
CA ALA A 131 33.38 -21.70 3.37
C ALA A 131 32.12 -22.47 2.90
N ALA A 132 31.56 -22.09 1.77
CA ALA A 132 30.45 -22.80 1.14
C ALA A 132 30.95 -24.00 0.33
N VAL A 133 31.96 -23.78 -0.52
CA VAL A 133 32.51 -24.83 -1.38
C VAL A 133 34.02 -24.75 -1.37
N ARG A 134 34.65 -25.92 -1.25
CA ARG A 134 36.09 -26.08 -1.37
C ARG A 134 36.44 -27.21 -2.34
N THR A 135 37.41 -27.01 -3.22
CA THR A 135 37.99 -28.09 -4.02
C THR A 135 39.49 -28.17 -3.80
N ILE A 136 39.99 -29.40 -3.60
CA ILE A 136 41.40 -29.66 -3.31
C ILE A 136 42.22 -29.70 -4.61
N SER A 137 41.66 -30.29 -5.66
CA SER A 137 42.28 -30.44 -6.99
C SER A 137 41.24 -30.50 -8.10
N GLY A 138 41.70 -30.31 -9.34
CA GLY A 138 40.93 -30.54 -10.56
C GLY A 138 40.01 -29.40 -10.98
N ASP A 139 39.51 -29.51 -12.21
CA ASP A 139 38.61 -28.52 -12.81
C ASP A 139 37.26 -28.54 -12.08
N THR A 140 36.72 -27.38 -11.73
CA THR A 140 35.46 -27.30 -10.97
C THR A 140 34.43 -26.45 -11.69
N THR A 141 33.24 -27.00 -11.94
CA THR A 141 32.07 -26.25 -12.43
C THR A 141 30.97 -26.20 -11.36
N ILE A 142 30.53 -25.01 -10.99
CA ILE A 142 29.41 -24.79 -10.07
C ILE A 142 28.28 -24.09 -10.81
N ASN A 143 27.15 -24.77 -11.01
CA ASN A 143 25.92 -24.20 -11.55
C ASN A 143 24.95 -23.90 -10.40
N ASN A 144 24.72 -22.64 -10.08
CA ASN A 144 23.83 -22.21 -9.00
C ASN A 144 22.55 -21.58 -9.54
N SER A 145 21.42 -22.27 -9.42
CA SER A 145 20.07 -21.73 -9.63
C SER A 145 19.31 -21.49 -8.32
N GLY A 146 19.85 -21.94 -7.18
CA GLY A 146 19.37 -21.73 -5.82
C GLY A 146 20.13 -20.65 -5.04
N THR A 147 20.35 -20.85 -3.74
CA THR A 147 21.16 -19.95 -2.90
C THR A 147 22.50 -20.60 -2.56
N LEU A 148 23.59 -19.88 -2.77
CA LEU A 148 24.94 -20.24 -2.35
C LEU A 148 25.47 -19.12 -1.45
N GLN A 149 25.82 -19.43 -0.19
CA GLN A 149 26.25 -18.43 0.80
C GLN A 149 27.55 -18.84 1.48
N GLY A 150 28.60 -18.01 1.33
CA GLY A 150 29.91 -18.23 1.95
C GLY A 150 31.08 -17.91 1.03
N ASN A 151 32.28 -18.20 1.52
CA ASN A 151 33.51 -18.20 0.75
C ASN A 151 33.55 -19.39 -0.21
N ILE A 152 34.21 -19.24 -1.36
CA ILE A 152 34.48 -20.33 -2.30
C ILE A 152 36.00 -20.46 -2.43
N HIS A 153 36.52 -21.68 -2.40
CA HIS A 153 37.95 -21.97 -2.57
C HIS A 153 38.14 -23.11 -3.55
N LEU A 154 38.48 -22.79 -4.80
CA LEU A 154 38.68 -23.78 -5.86
C LEU A 154 40.17 -24.05 -6.09
N ALA A 155 40.47 -25.21 -6.67
CA ALA A 155 41.83 -25.62 -6.98
C ALA A 155 42.54 -24.59 -7.88
N ARG A 156 43.72 -24.14 -7.46
CA ARG A 156 44.45 -23.03 -8.10
C ARG A 156 44.72 -23.25 -9.59
N ASP A 157 45.11 -24.46 -9.97
CA ASP A 157 45.53 -24.80 -11.35
C ASP A 157 44.37 -25.34 -12.21
N GLY A 158 43.14 -25.36 -11.66
CA GLY A 158 41.96 -25.87 -12.36
C GLY A 158 41.31 -24.84 -13.28
N SER A 159 40.72 -25.30 -14.39
CA SER A 159 39.83 -24.51 -15.23
C SER A 159 38.46 -24.38 -14.56
N ASN A 160 38.36 -23.45 -13.60
CA ASN A 160 37.18 -23.33 -12.76
C ASN A 160 36.12 -22.36 -13.32
N LEU A 161 34.85 -22.75 -13.20
CA LEU A 161 33.69 -21.94 -13.55
C LEU A 161 32.68 -21.94 -12.40
N VAL A 162 32.32 -20.75 -11.91
CA VAL A 162 31.14 -20.55 -11.05
C VAL A 162 30.10 -19.82 -11.87
N HIS A 163 29.02 -20.51 -12.23
CA HIS A 163 27.90 -19.96 -12.98
C HIS A 163 26.69 -19.76 -12.07
N ASN A 164 26.48 -18.53 -11.63
CA ASN A 164 25.27 -18.12 -10.93
C ASN A 164 24.18 -17.82 -11.95
N LEU A 165 23.28 -18.78 -12.15
CA LEU A 165 22.20 -18.75 -13.15
C LEU A 165 21.14 -17.69 -12.80
N GLY A 166 20.23 -17.37 -13.72
CA GLY A 166 19.30 -16.24 -13.59
C GLY A 166 18.39 -16.24 -12.34
N THR A 167 18.06 -17.41 -11.78
CA THR A 167 17.32 -17.53 -10.51
C THR A 167 18.23 -17.63 -9.28
N GLY A 168 19.53 -17.82 -9.50
CA GLY A 168 20.52 -18.05 -8.48
C GLY A 168 20.85 -16.79 -7.69
N THR A 169 21.06 -16.97 -6.39
CA THR A 169 21.60 -15.97 -5.48
C THR A 169 22.93 -16.46 -4.91
N LEU A 170 24.01 -15.73 -5.20
CA LEU A 170 25.32 -15.93 -4.60
C LEU A 170 25.58 -14.83 -3.58
N VAL A 171 25.58 -15.19 -2.29
CA VAL A 171 25.94 -14.31 -1.17
C VAL A 171 27.39 -14.60 -0.80
N ALA A 172 28.30 -13.87 -1.43
CA ALA A 172 29.73 -14.06 -1.31
C ALA A 172 30.25 -13.66 0.09
N GLY A 173 31.19 -14.45 0.59
CA GLY A 173 31.98 -14.10 1.76
C GLY A 173 33.07 -13.06 1.49
N SER A 174 34.13 -13.10 2.28
CA SER A 174 35.34 -12.29 2.06
C SER A 174 36.15 -12.75 0.85
N THR A 175 36.02 -14.01 0.43
CA THR A 175 36.82 -14.60 -0.66
C THR A 175 35.99 -15.51 -1.57
N LEU A 176 36.09 -15.29 -2.87
CA LEU A 176 35.73 -16.23 -3.94
C LEU A 176 37.02 -16.56 -4.70
N ASP A 177 37.78 -17.52 -4.21
CA ASP A 177 39.01 -17.96 -4.83
C ASP A 177 38.71 -18.99 -5.92
N LEU A 178 38.77 -18.56 -7.18
CA LEU A 178 38.46 -19.41 -8.34
C LEU A 178 39.73 -20.00 -8.97
N GLY A 179 40.90 -19.80 -8.39
CA GLY A 179 42.18 -20.19 -8.98
C GLY A 179 42.66 -19.27 -10.12
N ASP A 180 43.85 -19.56 -10.63
CA ASP A 180 44.53 -18.76 -11.65
C ASP A 180 43.81 -18.94 -13.00
N GLY A 181 42.97 -17.97 -13.38
CA GLY A 181 42.21 -18.00 -14.64
C GLY A 181 40.77 -18.51 -14.52
N GLY A 182 40.27 -18.76 -13.30
CA GLY A 182 38.87 -19.12 -13.07
C GLY A 182 37.89 -17.99 -13.44
N LEU A 183 36.63 -18.36 -13.72
CA LEU A 183 35.57 -17.43 -14.13
C LEU A 183 34.35 -17.49 -13.20
N LEU A 184 33.93 -16.35 -12.68
CA LEU A 184 32.60 -16.16 -12.10
C LEU A 184 31.67 -15.54 -13.14
N ARG A 185 30.69 -16.31 -13.61
CA ARG A 185 29.61 -15.83 -14.48
C ARG A 185 28.35 -15.58 -13.66
N ASN A 186 27.88 -14.35 -13.61
CA ASN A 186 26.67 -13.94 -12.90
C ASN A 186 25.54 -13.56 -13.87
N ASP A 187 24.55 -14.42 -13.99
CA ASP A 187 23.26 -14.15 -14.63
C ASP A 187 22.14 -13.82 -13.64
N GLY A 188 22.31 -14.21 -12.37
CA GLY A 188 21.40 -13.98 -11.25
C GLY A 188 21.82 -12.83 -10.32
N THR A 189 21.63 -13.00 -9.01
CA THR A 189 22.05 -12.00 -8.00
C THR A 189 23.39 -12.36 -7.35
N LEU A 190 24.36 -11.46 -7.44
CA LEU A 190 25.60 -11.50 -6.65
C LEU A 190 25.53 -10.45 -5.53
N ALA A 191 25.77 -10.84 -4.29
CA ALA A 191 25.75 -9.95 -3.13
C ALA A 191 26.97 -10.22 -2.24
N SER A 192 27.41 -9.21 -1.47
CA SER A 192 28.36 -9.41 -0.38
C SER A 192 27.60 -9.73 0.92
N GLY A 193 27.98 -10.80 1.60
CA GLY A 193 27.33 -11.29 2.82
C GLY A 193 28.05 -10.93 4.13
N ILE A 194 29.25 -10.35 4.05
CA ILE A 194 30.10 -9.98 5.19
C ILE A 194 29.64 -8.67 5.86
N ALA A 195 30.37 -8.03 6.76
CA ALA A 195 29.96 -6.74 7.34
C ALA A 195 29.85 -5.62 6.27
N ALA A 196 28.95 -4.65 6.45
CA ALA A 196 28.78 -3.55 5.50
C ALA A 196 30.03 -2.66 5.39
N GLY A 197 30.40 -2.28 4.17
CA GLY A 197 31.62 -1.53 3.89
C GLY A 197 32.88 -2.40 3.85
N SER A 198 32.74 -3.71 3.68
CA SER A 198 33.86 -4.67 3.61
C SER A 198 34.14 -5.12 2.18
N THR A 199 35.30 -5.75 1.99
CA THR A 199 35.78 -6.20 0.68
C THR A 199 35.56 -7.71 0.47
N THR A 200 34.94 -8.07 -0.64
CA THR A 200 34.94 -9.43 -1.20
C THR A 200 36.01 -9.52 -2.29
N ARG A 201 36.99 -10.42 -2.13
CA ARG A 201 38.03 -10.69 -3.13
C ARG A 201 37.62 -11.82 -4.05
N ILE A 202 37.78 -11.63 -5.35
CA ILE A 202 37.50 -12.62 -6.39
C ILE A 202 38.82 -12.91 -7.10
N THR A 203 39.38 -14.10 -6.86
CA THR A 203 40.53 -14.57 -7.65
C THR A 203 40.02 -15.08 -8.99
N GLY A 204 40.58 -14.60 -10.11
CA GLY A 204 40.09 -14.88 -11.46
C GLY A 204 39.28 -13.72 -12.05
N SER A 205 38.47 -14.01 -13.06
CA SER A 205 37.68 -13.01 -13.79
C SER A 205 36.19 -13.03 -13.41
N LEU A 206 35.51 -11.89 -13.58
CA LEU A 206 34.08 -11.71 -13.32
C LEU A 206 33.34 -11.30 -14.61
N GLU A 207 32.32 -12.05 -15.00
CA GLU A 207 31.40 -11.68 -16.08
C GLU A 207 29.96 -11.62 -15.55
N GLN A 208 29.37 -10.43 -15.51
CA GLN A 208 27.94 -10.25 -15.24
C GLN A 208 27.19 -9.99 -16.53
N SER A 209 26.17 -10.80 -16.82
CA SER A 209 25.33 -10.64 -18.01
C SER A 209 24.26 -9.56 -17.84
N ALA A 210 23.49 -9.32 -18.90
CA ALA A 210 22.45 -8.29 -18.91
C ALA A 210 21.29 -8.56 -17.94
N SER A 211 21.06 -9.81 -17.53
CA SER A 211 20.08 -10.16 -16.48
C SER A 211 20.65 -10.09 -15.07
N GLY A 212 21.98 -10.05 -14.94
CA GLY A 212 22.66 -10.08 -13.67
C GLY A 212 22.39 -8.84 -12.82
N VAL A 213 22.30 -9.07 -11.52
CA VAL A 213 22.12 -8.05 -10.48
C VAL A 213 23.29 -8.10 -9.51
N LEU A 214 24.00 -7.00 -9.37
CA LEU A 214 24.97 -6.80 -8.29
C LEU A 214 24.25 -6.09 -7.13
N ASN A 215 24.01 -6.80 -6.03
CA ASN A 215 23.39 -6.23 -4.84
C ASN A 215 24.47 -5.65 -3.92
N LEU A 216 24.40 -4.35 -3.69
CA LEU A 216 25.47 -3.60 -3.06
C LEU A 216 24.95 -2.87 -1.82
N ARG A 217 25.52 -3.13 -0.64
CA ARG A 217 25.11 -2.35 0.53
C ARG A 217 25.77 -0.99 0.54
N VAL A 218 24.97 0.00 0.88
CA VAL A 218 25.35 1.41 0.90
C VAL A 218 25.01 1.99 2.27
N ASP A 219 25.98 2.71 2.82
CA ASP A 219 25.79 3.56 3.99
C ASP A 219 26.04 5.02 3.60
N HIS A 220 24.96 5.69 3.23
CA HIS A 220 25.00 7.10 2.86
C HIS A 220 25.49 7.99 4.01
N ALA A 221 25.09 7.68 5.25
CA ALA A 221 25.39 8.51 6.41
C ALA A 221 26.88 8.49 6.77
N ASN A 222 27.53 7.33 6.59
CA ASN A 222 28.96 7.18 6.88
C ASN A 222 29.85 7.17 5.62
N ALA A 223 29.28 7.42 4.44
CA ALA A 223 29.95 7.35 3.14
C ALA A 223 30.73 6.05 2.92
N ARG A 224 30.06 4.90 3.13
CA ARG A 224 30.65 3.56 2.92
C ARG A 224 29.84 2.75 1.92
N VAL A 225 30.54 1.84 1.25
CA VAL A 225 29.98 0.89 0.29
C VAL A 225 30.74 -0.43 0.37
N ASP A 226 30.07 -1.54 0.12
CA ASP A 226 30.77 -2.82 -0.05
C ASP A 226 31.70 -2.75 -1.27
N THR A 227 32.81 -3.50 -1.26
CA THR A 227 33.81 -3.48 -2.35
C THR A 227 34.04 -4.88 -2.89
N PHE A 228 34.21 -4.99 -4.20
CA PHE A 228 34.64 -6.20 -4.91
C PHE A 228 36.01 -5.96 -5.54
N GLU A 229 37.00 -6.76 -5.16
CA GLU A 229 38.35 -6.73 -5.74
C GLU A 229 38.54 -7.97 -6.61
N VAL A 230 38.66 -7.78 -7.93
CA VAL A 230 38.83 -8.85 -8.92
C VAL A 230 40.29 -8.91 -9.34
N SER A 231 40.94 -10.07 -9.19
CA SER A 231 42.36 -10.22 -9.53
C SER A 231 42.61 -10.34 -11.04
N GLY A 232 41.59 -10.73 -11.82
CA GLY A 232 41.63 -10.79 -13.28
C GLY A 232 40.86 -9.64 -13.93
N SER A 233 40.18 -9.93 -15.04
CA SER A 233 39.34 -8.97 -15.77
C SER A 233 37.89 -9.00 -15.26
N ALA A 234 37.18 -7.87 -15.41
CA ALA A 234 35.76 -7.78 -15.05
C ALA A 234 34.93 -7.15 -16.17
N GLN A 235 33.82 -7.79 -16.54
CA GLN A 235 32.81 -7.25 -17.44
C GLN A 235 31.45 -7.23 -16.73
N LEU A 236 30.84 -6.06 -16.59
CA LEU A 236 29.55 -5.90 -15.92
C LEU A 236 28.52 -5.25 -16.85
N LEU A 237 27.56 -6.06 -17.26
CA LEU A 237 26.29 -5.62 -17.82
C LEU A 237 25.20 -5.60 -16.71
N GLY A 238 23.96 -5.37 -17.10
CA GLY A 238 22.80 -5.54 -16.20
C GLY A 238 22.64 -4.40 -15.20
N SER A 239 22.31 -4.73 -13.95
CA SER A 239 21.91 -3.73 -12.94
C SER A 239 22.66 -3.85 -11.61
N LEU A 240 22.90 -2.69 -11.01
CA LEU A 240 23.34 -2.51 -9.64
C LEU A 240 22.11 -2.19 -8.79
N ARG A 241 21.92 -2.93 -7.68
CA ARG A 241 20.86 -2.71 -6.71
C ARG A 241 21.44 -2.27 -5.35
N PRO A 242 21.43 -0.96 -5.06
CA PRO A 242 21.81 -0.46 -3.74
C PRO A 242 20.83 -0.93 -2.65
N THR A 243 21.35 -1.41 -1.52
CA THR A 243 20.58 -1.73 -0.30
C THR A 243 21.09 -0.86 0.85
N LEU A 244 20.22 -0.09 1.50
CA LEU A 244 20.64 0.84 2.55
C LEU A 244 20.79 0.13 3.90
N VAL A 245 21.93 0.34 4.57
CA VAL A 245 22.17 -0.22 5.91
C VAL A 245 21.61 0.71 7.00
N ASN A 246 21.84 2.01 6.84
CA ASN A 246 21.44 3.05 7.79
C ASN A 246 20.43 4.02 7.15
N GLY A 247 19.40 3.48 6.49
CA GLY A 247 18.41 4.29 5.74
C GLY A 247 17.77 5.40 6.59
N GLY A 248 17.56 5.17 7.88
CA GLY A 248 17.02 6.18 8.80
C GLY A 248 17.97 7.34 9.12
N LEU A 249 19.28 7.20 8.87
CA LEU A 249 20.30 8.22 9.11
C LEU A 249 20.63 9.04 7.86
N VAL A 250 19.95 8.79 6.73
CA VAL A 250 20.17 9.55 5.49
C VAL A 250 19.86 11.02 5.73
N ALA A 251 20.87 11.87 5.49
CA ALA A 251 20.79 13.32 5.54
C ALA A 251 20.81 13.89 4.11
N PRO A 252 20.29 15.11 3.86
CA PRO A 252 20.34 15.72 2.53
C PRO A 252 21.78 15.98 2.07
N GLY A 253 22.03 15.87 0.76
CA GLY A 253 23.31 16.17 0.14
C GLY A 253 23.96 14.98 -0.55
N THR A 254 25.18 15.17 -1.03
CA THR A 254 25.95 14.17 -1.78
C THR A 254 26.98 13.49 -0.88
N ALA A 255 26.94 12.17 -0.81
CA ALA A 255 27.94 11.30 -0.23
C ALA A 255 28.75 10.62 -1.35
N ALA A 256 30.07 10.83 -1.37
CA ALA A 256 30.99 10.06 -2.19
C ALA A 256 31.27 8.74 -1.48
N LEU A 257 30.63 7.66 -1.92
CA LEU A 257 30.72 6.37 -1.24
C LEU A 257 32.03 5.64 -1.51
N GLY A 258 32.73 6.04 -2.58
CA GLY A 258 34.02 5.49 -2.99
C GLY A 258 33.87 4.37 -4.01
N SER A 259 34.97 3.63 -4.17
CA SER A 259 35.07 2.50 -5.09
C SER A 259 34.37 1.27 -4.55
N PHE A 260 33.53 0.66 -5.39
CA PHE A 260 32.89 -0.61 -5.06
C PHE A 260 33.38 -1.76 -5.93
N LEU A 261 34.11 -1.49 -7.01
CA LEU A 261 34.63 -2.52 -7.90
C LEU A 261 35.99 -2.10 -8.47
N HIS A 262 36.98 -2.97 -8.30
CA HIS A 262 38.30 -2.87 -8.91
C HIS A 262 38.65 -4.18 -9.62
N ALA A 263 39.29 -4.11 -10.80
CA ALA A 263 39.75 -5.29 -11.54
C ALA A 263 41.19 -5.11 -12.03
N ALA A 264 42.10 -6.05 -11.76
CA ALA A 264 43.52 -5.84 -12.07
C ALA A 264 43.82 -5.82 -13.58
N ASP A 265 43.19 -6.70 -14.36
CA ASP A 265 43.54 -6.93 -15.78
C ASP A 265 42.58 -6.25 -16.78
N GLY A 266 41.73 -5.34 -16.30
CA GLY A 266 40.83 -4.53 -17.12
C GLY A 266 39.37 -4.63 -16.70
N LEU A 267 38.64 -3.52 -16.85
CA LEU A 267 37.25 -3.38 -16.42
C LEU A 267 36.37 -2.78 -17.52
N ASP A 268 35.33 -3.50 -17.94
CA ASP A 268 34.24 -2.97 -18.77
C ASP A 268 32.92 -3.01 -17.99
N ALA A 269 32.55 -1.86 -17.42
CA ALA A 269 31.25 -1.67 -16.76
C ALA A 269 30.32 -0.74 -17.56
N SER A 270 30.55 -0.58 -18.88
CA SER A 270 29.80 0.36 -19.72
C SER A 270 28.30 0.03 -19.79
N GLY A 271 27.94 -1.26 -19.70
CA GLY A 271 26.56 -1.75 -19.69
C GLY A 271 25.90 -1.83 -18.30
N LEU A 272 26.59 -1.45 -17.22
CA LEU A 272 26.03 -1.47 -15.87
C LEU A 272 25.14 -0.24 -15.61
N SER A 273 23.90 -0.49 -15.18
CA SER A 273 22.93 0.54 -14.80
C SER A 273 22.68 0.54 -13.28
N VAL A 274 22.20 1.65 -12.71
CA VAL A 274 21.81 1.73 -11.29
C VAL A 274 20.43 2.37 -11.18
N GLY A 275 19.60 1.81 -10.30
CA GLY A 275 18.27 2.34 -9.99
C GLY A 275 18.32 3.47 -8.96
N ASN A 276 17.45 4.46 -9.12
CA ASN A 276 17.25 5.55 -8.17
C ASN A 276 15.97 5.34 -7.36
N THR A 277 15.87 6.03 -6.23
CA THR A 277 14.61 6.22 -5.52
C THR A 277 14.15 7.67 -5.68
N ALA A 278 12.97 8.01 -5.15
CA ALA A 278 12.46 9.37 -5.17
C ALA A 278 13.38 10.35 -4.43
N ILE A 279 14.06 9.88 -3.38
CA ILE A 279 14.96 10.69 -2.55
C ILE A 279 16.43 10.48 -2.94
N LEU A 280 16.83 9.25 -3.28
CA LEU A 280 18.23 8.91 -3.52
C LEU A 280 18.54 8.74 -5.00
N HIS A 281 19.44 9.58 -5.48
CA HIS A 281 20.05 9.48 -6.80
C HIS A 281 21.45 8.90 -6.70
N PHE A 282 21.70 7.81 -7.42
CA PHE A 282 22.99 7.16 -7.51
C PHE A 282 23.68 7.50 -8.83
N ALA A 283 24.98 7.77 -8.79
CA ALA A 283 25.78 8.02 -9.98
C ALA A 283 27.03 7.14 -9.97
N LEU A 284 27.24 6.46 -11.10
CA LEU A 284 28.41 5.62 -11.36
C LEU A 284 29.51 6.45 -12.01
N GLN A 285 30.71 6.41 -11.44
CA GLN A 285 31.91 7.01 -12.03
C GLN A 285 32.89 5.89 -12.40
N ARG A 286 33.34 5.88 -13.64
CA ARG A 286 34.23 4.83 -14.19
C ARG A 286 35.58 5.47 -14.50
N SER A 287 36.65 4.92 -13.94
CA SER A 287 38.00 5.47 -14.11
C SER A 287 39.02 4.34 -14.20
N GLY A 288 39.53 4.09 -15.41
CA GLY A 288 40.46 2.98 -15.66
C GLY A 288 39.86 1.65 -15.22
N ASN A 289 40.49 1.02 -14.23
CA ASN A 289 40.17 -0.30 -13.71
C ASN A 289 39.25 -0.25 -12.48
N GLU A 290 38.49 0.83 -12.31
CA GLU A 290 37.67 1.07 -11.13
C GLU A 290 36.28 1.63 -11.47
N VAL A 291 35.27 1.18 -10.72
CA VAL A 291 33.95 1.85 -10.64
C VAL A 291 33.71 2.33 -9.23
N SER A 292 33.40 3.62 -9.11
CA SER A 292 32.96 4.25 -7.86
C SER A 292 31.50 4.67 -7.93
N LEU A 293 30.90 4.75 -6.74
CA LEU A 293 29.51 5.12 -6.54
C LEU A 293 29.44 6.41 -5.71
N SER A 294 28.53 7.30 -6.11
CA SER A 294 28.10 8.41 -5.28
C SER A 294 26.59 8.36 -5.10
N SER A 295 26.12 8.90 -3.98
CA SER A 295 24.72 8.95 -3.60
C SER A 295 24.35 10.38 -3.24
N THR A 296 23.30 10.93 -3.86
CA THR A 296 22.76 12.25 -3.53
C THR A 296 21.34 12.09 -2.99
N ALA A 297 21.11 12.56 -1.77
CA ALA A 297 19.81 12.59 -1.13
C ALA A 297 19.16 13.96 -1.29
N ASP A 298 18.01 14.01 -1.97
CA ASP A 298 17.13 15.17 -2.06
C ASP A 298 15.75 14.81 -1.51
N PHE A 299 15.38 15.38 -0.37
CA PHE A 299 14.07 15.15 0.26
C PHE A 299 12.95 15.98 -0.37
N SER A 300 13.28 16.95 -1.24
CA SER A 300 12.33 17.82 -1.92
C SER A 300 12.51 17.78 -3.45
N PRO A 301 12.54 16.59 -4.07
CA PRO A 301 12.82 16.44 -5.49
C PRO A 301 11.82 17.20 -6.36
N GLY A 302 12.26 17.57 -7.56
CA GLY A 302 11.40 18.15 -8.59
C GLY A 302 10.17 17.27 -8.87
N GLY A 303 9.00 17.89 -9.01
CA GLY A 303 7.73 17.19 -9.24
C GLY A 303 6.83 17.08 -8.00
N LEU A 304 7.33 17.37 -6.79
CA LEU A 304 6.49 17.48 -5.60
C LEU A 304 5.63 18.76 -5.62
N GLY A 305 4.42 18.67 -5.06
CA GLY A 305 3.58 19.83 -4.75
C GLY A 305 4.18 20.71 -3.64
N SER A 306 3.57 21.87 -3.36
CA SER A 306 4.02 22.81 -2.31
C SER A 306 4.17 22.13 -0.95
N ASP A 307 3.17 21.36 -0.54
CA ASP A 307 3.11 20.73 0.78
C ASP A 307 4.18 19.65 0.91
N GLY A 308 4.34 18.83 -0.13
CA GLY A 308 5.37 17.79 -0.17
C GLY A 308 6.78 18.38 -0.04
N ARG A 309 7.06 19.50 -0.72
CA ARG A 309 8.35 20.20 -0.57
C ARG A 309 8.54 20.77 0.83
N GLN A 310 7.49 21.30 1.46
CA GLN A 310 7.58 21.83 2.82
C GLN A 310 7.90 20.72 3.83
N ILE A 311 7.22 19.57 3.72
CA ILE A 311 7.46 18.40 4.58
C ILE A 311 8.84 17.81 4.31
N GLY A 312 9.22 17.65 3.05
CA GLY A 312 10.55 17.19 2.65
C GLY A 312 11.66 18.08 3.21
N ALA A 313 11.53 19.40 3.11
CA ALA A 313 12.49 20.36 3.66
C ALA A 313 12.59 20.28 5.20
N LEU A 314 11.46 20.11 5.89
CA LEU A 314 11.41 19.95 7.34
C LEU A 314 12.12 18.67 7.78
N ILE A 315 11.88 17.55 7.09
CA ILE A 315 12.56 16.27 7.36
C ILE A 315 14.06 16.40 7.08
N ALA A 316 14.45 17.03 5.97
CA ALA A 316 15.84 17.27 5.60
C ALA A 316 16.58 18.09 6.66
N GLN A 317 15.93 19.15 7.17
CA GLN A 317 16.48 19.98 8.25
C GLN A 317 16.64 19.18 9.55
N ALA A 318 15.65 18.37 9.91
CA ALA A 318 15.73 17.54 11.11
C ALA A 318 16.87 16.50 11.00
N GLN A 319 17.06 15.89 9.83
CA GLN A 319 18.15 14.95 9.58
C GLN A 319 19.53 15.64 9.63
N SER A 320 19.67 16.84 9.07
CA SER A 320 20.94 17.58 9.14
C SER A 320 21.31 18.00 10.57
N GLN A 321 20.32 18.18 11.43
CA GLN A 321 20.51 18.45 12.86
C GLN A 321 20.73 17.18 13.70
N GLY A 322 20.66 15.99 13.10
CA GLY A 322 20.82 14.71 13.79
C GLY A 322 19.65 14.35 14.72
N LEU A 323 18.47 14.93 14.49
CA LEU A 323 17.27 14.62 15.27
C LEU A 323 16.80 13.20 14.97
N ARG A 324 16.49 12.43 16.02
CA ARG A 324 16.13 11.01 15.87
C ARG A 324 14.67 10.76 15.50
N HIS A 325 13.83 11.78 15.69
CA HIS A 325 12.36 11.74 15.54
C HIS A 325 11.88 11.15 14.21
N PHE A 326 12.57 11.46 13.10
CA PHE A 326 12.17 10.99 11.77
C PHE A 326 12.88 9.71 11.33
N GLN A 327 13.85 9.18 12.06
CA GLN A 327 14.69 8.08 11.56
C GLN A 327 13.88 6.83 11.15
N PRO A 328 12.88 6.36 11.92
CA PRO A 328 12.05 5.23 11.50
C PRO A 328 11.27 5.52 10.21
N LEU A 329 10.79 6.76 10.05
CA LEU A 329 10.07 7.19 8.86
C LEU A 329 11.00 7.31 7.66
N VAL A 330 12.15 7.96 7.82
CA VAL A 330 13.12 8.18 6.75
C VAL A 330 13.67 6.87 6.23
N ALA A 331 13.88 5.86 7.09
CA ALA A 331 14.25 4.51 6.67
C ALA A 331 13.28 3.91 5.64
N ARG A 332 12.01 4.33 5.63
CA ARG A 332 11.00 3.92 4.66
C ARG A 332 10.86 4.89 3.49
N LEU A 333 10.97 6.20 3.74
CA LEU A 333 10.84 7.21 2.69
C LEU A 333 11.93 7.07 1.62
N VAL A 334 13.15 6.74 2.03
CA VAL A 334 14.29 6.59 1.10
C VAL A 334 14.16 5.37 0.17
N GLU A 335 13.28 4.42 0.51
CA GLU A 335 12.98 3.23 -0.29
C GLU A 335 11.88 3.50 -1.34
N ILE A 336 11.19 4.64 -1.28
CA ILE A 336 10.08 4.96 -2.19
C ILE A 336 10.63 5.22 -3.60
N PRO A 337 10.21 4.48 -4.64
CA PRO A 337 10.85 4.55 -5.94
C PRO A 337 10.48 5.78 -6.77
N THR A 338 9.29 6.37 -6.56
CA THR A 338 8.80 7.45 -7.42
C THR A 338 8.38 8.71 -6.66
N VAL A 339 8.59 9.89 -7.26
CA VAL A 339 8.21 11.18 -6.66
C VAL A 339 6.70 11.29 -6.36
N PRO A 340 5.77 10.79 -7.21
CA PRO A 340 4.34 10.77 -6.85
C PRO A 340 4.03 9.93 -5.62
N GLU A 341 4.69 8.79 -5.42
CA GLU A 341 4.55 7.98 -4.20
C GLU A 341 5.09 8.71 -2.97
N LEU A 342 6.20 9.42 -3.12
CA LEU A 342 6.77 10.24 -2.06
C LEU A 342 5.82 11.38 -1.65
N GLY A 343 5.19 12.04 -2.64
CA GLY A 343 4.19 13.08 -2.39
C GLY A 343 3.00 12.57 -1.56
N ARG A 344 2.52 11.36 -1.85
CA ARG A 344 1.45 10.71 -1.07
C ARG A 344 1.91 10.35 0.35
N ALA A 345 3.13 9.86 0.50
CA ALA A 345 3.71 9.59 1.82
C ALA A 345 3.80 10.89 2.66
N TYR A 346 4.26 11.98 2.06
CA TYR A 346 4.32 13.30 2.71
C TYR A 346 2.93 13.86 3.06
N TRP A 347 1.92 13.64 2.23
CA TRP A 347 0.55 14.06 2.52
C TRP A 347 -0.03 13.39 3.78
N ASN A 348 0.27 12.10 3.99
CA ASN A 348 -0.13 11.40 5.22
C ASN A 348 0.69 11.85 6.45
N VAL A 349 2.00 12.08 6.25
CA VAL A 349 2.90 12.59 7.30
C VAL A 349 2.48 13.98 7.77
N SER A 350 1.98 14.83 6.88
CA SER A 350 1.54 16.19 7.20
C SER A 350 0.19 16.26 7.93
N GLY A 351 -0.58 15.17 7.95
CA GLY A 351 -1.91 15.16 8.55
C GLY A 351 -2.94 15.97 7.77
N ALA A 352 -2.69 16.28 6.49
CA ALA A 352 -3.59 17.05 5.62
C ALA A 352 -5.03 16.49 5.59
N ALA A 353 -5.17 15.17 5.76
CA ALA A 353 -6.45 14.47 5.87
C ALA A 353 -7.37 15.04 6.96
N ALA A 354 -6.81 15.63 8.03
CA ALA A 354 -7.58 16.23 9.12
C ALA A 354 -8.42 17.44 8.69
N SER A 355 -8.14 18.02 7.52
CA SER A 355 -9.02 19.02 6.90
C SER A 355 -10.42 18.50 6.59
N SER A 356 -10.60 17.17 6.44
CA SER A 356 -11.90 16.51 6.24
C SER A 356 -12.88 16.72 7.39
N VAL A 357 -12.39 16.96 8.61
CA VAL A 357 -13.23 17.21 9.80
C VAL A 357 -14.19 18.37 9.57
N ALA A 358 -13.70 19.47 8.97
CA ALA A 358 -14.53 20.63 8.66
C ALA A 358 -15.57 20.31 7.58
N MET A 359 -15.21 19.50 6.57
CA MET A 359 -16.14 19.07 5.52
C MET A 359 -17.25 18.17 6.07
N VAL A 360 -16.94 17.25 6.98
CA VAL A 360 -17.97 16.38 7.60
C VAL A 360 -18.89 17.20 8.50
N GLY A 361 -18.35 18.19 9.22
CA GLY A 361 -19.15 19.18 9.94
C GLY A 361 -20.08 19.98 9.01
N GLU A 362 -19.57 20.37 7.83
CA GLU A 362 -20.34 21.02 6.77
C GLU A 362 -21.51 20.12 6.31
N GLN A 363 -21.23 18.89 5.92
CA GLN A 363 -22.22 17.94 5.41
C GLN A 363 -23.35 17.68 6.41
N MET A 364 -23.02 17.55 7.71
CA MET A 364 -24.03 17.40 8.76
C MET A 364 -24.89 18.65 8.95
N GLY A 365 -24.30 19.85 8.85
CA GLY A 365 -25.07 21.10 8.87
C GLY A 365 -25.97 21.27 7.64
N THR A 366 -25.48 20.89 6.46
CA THR A 366 -26.27 20.86 5.23
C THR A 366 -27.46 19.91 5.33
N ALA A 367 -27.26 18.69 5.85
CA ALA A 367 -28.35 17.75 6.07
C ALA A 367 -29.42 18.32 7.03
N PHE A 368 -28.99 18.93 8.15
CA PHE A 368 -29.90 19.55 9.11
C PHE A 368 -30.65 20.76 8.54
N ASN A 369 -29.98 21.67 7.84
CA ASN A 369 -30.65 22.83 7.21
C ASN A 369 -31.69 22.42 6.16
N ARG A 370 -31.47 21.31 5.43
CA ARG A 370 -32.48 20.75 4.52
C ARG A 370 -33.67 20.13 5.25
N VAL A 371 -33.45 19.55 6.44
CA VAL A 371 -34.53 19.10 7.31
C VAL A 371 -35.38 20.30 7.75
N LEU A 372 -34.76 21.38 8.22
CA LEU A 372 -35.47 22.61 8.62
C LEU A 372 -36.31 23.21 7.49
N LEU A 373 -35.75 23.31 6.28
CA LEU A 373 -36.45 23.88 5.12
C LEU A 373 -37.28 22.88 4.33
N GLN A 374 -37.43 21.63 4.79
CA GLN A 374 -38.36 20.69 4.17
C GLN A 374 -39.80 21.25 4.15
N ARG A 375 -40.17 22.07 5.13
CA ARG A 375 -41.47 22.74 5.19
C ARG A 375 -41.68 23.73 4.04
N ALA A 376 -40.62 24.28 3.46
CA ALA A 376 -40.73 25.07 2.23
C ALA A 376 -41.18 24.19 1.04
N ALA A 377 -40.72 22.93 0.97
CA ALA A 377 -41.23 21.98 0.00
C ALA A 377 -42.69 21.58 0.25
N ASP A 378 -43.13 21.49 1.52
CA ASP A 378 -44.56 21.28 1.84
C ASP A 378 -45.41 22.43 1.33
N ALA A 379 -44.85 23.63 1.37
CA ALA A 379 -45.46 24.84 0.85
C ALA A 379 -45.51 24.91 -0.68
N ARG A 380 -44.56 24.29 -1.37
CA ARG A 380 -44.63 24.02 -2.81
C ARG A 380 -45.74 23.05 -3.21
N ALA A 381 -46.40 22.37 -2.27
CA ALA A 381 -47.47 21.40 -2.56
C ALA A 381 -48.90 21.87 -2.18
N SER A 382 -49.07 22.97 -1.45
CA SER A 382 -50.38 23.44 -0.97
C SER A 382 -50.98 24.52 -1.89
N SER A 383 -52.16 24.26 -2.47
CA SER A 383 -52.89 25.21 -3.30
C SER A 383 -53.37 26.43 -2.49
N PRO A 384 -53.15 27.68 -2.96
CA PRO A 384 -53.64 28.88 -2.25
C PRO A 384 -55.15 29.14 -2.37
N ARG A 385 -55.91 28.35 -3.14
CA ARG A 385 -57.29 28.70 -3.51
C ARG A 385 -58.25 27.53 -3.37
N PRO A 386 -59.33 27.63 -2.56
CA PRO A 386 -60.53 26.85 -2.77
C PRO A 386 -61.13 27.22 -4.13
N PRO A 387 -61.73 26.29 -4.89
CA PRO A 387 -62.49 26.64 -6.08
C PRO A 387 -63.56 27.69 -5.74
N ALA A 388 -63.73 28.71 -6.58
CA ALA A 388 -64.76 29.73 -6.42
C ALA A 388 -66.20 29.22 -6.71
N SER A 389 -66.39 27.92 -6.82
CA SER A 389 -67.70 27.27 -7.01
C SER A 389 -68.07 26.52 -5.73
N GLY A 390 -69.15 26.94 -5.07
CA GLY A 390 -69.64 26.43 -3.80
C GLY A 390 -70.18 24.99 -3.84
N GLN A 391 -69.35 24.03 -4.22
CA GLN A 391 -69.55 22.62 -3.92
C GLN A 391 -68.49 22.20 -2.92
N ALA A 392 -68.90 22.07 -1.66
CA ALA A 392 -68.13 21.42 -0.63
C ALA A 392 -68.05 19.91 -0.97
N GLU A 393 -67.06 19.52 -1.78
CA GLU A 393 -66.59 18.14 -1.76
C GLU A 393 -65.73 17.97 -0.51
N GLY A 394 -66.28 17.25 0.47
CA GLY A 394 -65.60 16.97 1.73
C GLY A 394 -64.28 16.23 1.52
N GLY A 395 -63.29 16.55 2.37
CA GLY A 395 -62.10 15.70 2.56
C GLY A 395 -60.76 16.32 2.17
N ALA A 396 -60.69 17.63 1.86
CA ALA A 396 -59.40 18.29 1.69
C ALA A 396 -58.65 18.33 3.04
N TRP A 397 -57.39 17.96 2.99
CA TRP A 397 -56.46 18.08 4.10
C TRP A 397 -56.26 19.54 4.50
N GLU A 398 -56.92 19.98 5.57
CA GLU A 398 -56.71 21.32 6.12
C GLU A 398 -55.43 21.35 6.96
N GLU A 399 -54.54 22.29 6.63
CA GLU A 399 -53.27 22.42 7.33
C GLU A 399 -53.49 23.04 8.72
N GLY A 400 -53.27 22.23 9.78
CA GLY A 400 -53.41 22.65 11.16
C GLY A 400 -52.49 23.80 11.57
N ARG A 401 -52.91 24.57 12.57
CA ARG A 401 -52.21 25.78 13.03
C ARG A 401 -50.88 25.46 13.72
N ASP A 402 -50.82 24.34 14.43
CA ASP A 402 -49.64 23.88 15.16
C ASP A 402 -49.31 22.46 14.71
N ASN A 403 -48.04 22.19 14.41
CA ASN A 403 -47.59 20.88 13.93
C ASN A 403 -46.38 20.43 14.73
N THR A 404 -46.32 19.14 15.03
CA THR A 404 -45.13 18.50 15.60
C THR A 404 -44.65 17.42 14.64
N TRP A 405 -43.34 17.36 14.42
CA TRP A 405 -42.77 16.43 13.45
C TRP A 405 -41.46 15.84 13.95
N ALA A 406 -41.15 14.66 13.40
CA ALA A 406 -39.90 13.97 13.60
C ALA A 406 -39.40 13.45 12.25
N GLN A 407 -38.09 13.57 12.01
CA GLN A 407 -37.46 13.13 10.78
C GLN A 407 -36.18 12.36 11.10
N VAL A 408 -36.04 11.16 10.52
CA VAL A 408 -34.77 10.44 10.48
C VAL A 408 -34.16 10.62 9.09
N TYR A 409 -32.84 10.79 9.03
CA TYR A 409 -32.12 10.91 7.77
C TYR A 409 -30.81 10.15 7.80
N GLY A 410 -30.44 9.56 6.68
CA GLY A 410 -29.16 8.91 6.46
C GLY A 410 -28.49 9.45 5.21
N ASN A 411 -27.16 9.51 5.20
CA ASN A 411 -26.36 9.90 4.05
C ASN A 411 -25.18 8.96 3.87
N ASN A 412 -24.84 8.67 2.62
CA ASN A 412 -23.63 7.97 2.22
C ASN A 412 -23.00 8.74 1.05
N SER A 413 -21.78 9.23 1.23
CA SER A 413 -21.07 9.99 0.21
C SER A 413 -19.67 9.45 -0.01
N ARG A 414 -19.20 9.54 -1.25
CA ARG A 414 -17.81 9.33 -1.64
C ARG A 414 -17.32 10.51 -2.48
N MET A 415 -16.13 10.97 -2.18
CA MET A 415 -15.43 12.00 -2.93
C MET A 415 -14.02 11.52 -3.24
N SER A 416 -13.73 11.27 -4.51
CA SER A 416 -12.39 10.84 -4.94
C SER A 416 -11.40 11.98 -4.75
N MET A 417 -10.23 11.65 -4.20
CA MET A 417 -9.14 12.59 -3.95
C MET A 417 -8.38 12.87 -5.24
N ASP A 418 -7.59 13.95 -5.22
CA ASP A 418 -6.77 14.29 -6.38
C ASP A 418 -5.57 13.35 -6.38
N ALA A 419 -5.24 12.75 -7.52
CA ALA A 419 -4.12 11.81 -7.62
C ALA A 419 -2.78 12.45 -7.20
N ALA A 420 -2.68 13.79 -7.22
CA ALA A 420 -1.53 14.52 -6.68
C ALA A 420 -1.37 14.38 -5.15
N TYR A 421 -2.45 14.11 -4.41
CA TYR A 421 -2.47 13.99 -2.95
C TYR A 421 -2.72 12.56 -2.47
N SER A 422 -3.67 11.85 -3.08
CA SER A 422 -4.05 10.48 -2.73
C SER A 422 -4.80 9.82 -3.89
N ASN A 423 -4.61 8.51 -4.05
CA ASN A 423 -5.36 7.71 -5.04
C ASN A 423 -6.69 7.16 -4.51
N GLY A 424 -7.09 7.49 -3.28
CA GLY A 424 -8.33 6.98 -2.73
C GLY A 424 -9.42 8.03 -2.57
N ASP A 425 -10.38 7.71 -1.71
CA ASP A 425 -11.60 8.49 -1.52
C ASP A 425 -11.70 9.01 -0.08
N LEU A 426 -12.35 10.16 0.09
CA LEU A 426 -13.07 10.49 1.31
C LEU A 426 -14.46 9.84 1.24
N SER A 427 -14.74 8.93 2.16
CA SER A 427 -16.07 8.34 2.33
C SER A 427 -16.69 8.79 3.63
N THR A 428 -17.97 9.17 3.60
CA THR A 428 -18.72 9.61 4.79
C THR A 428 -20.04 8.85 4.86
N ARG A 429 -20.39 8.39 6.06
CA ARG A 429 -21.71 7.81 6.36
C ARG A 429 -22.27 8.49 7.58
N SER A 430 -23.50 8.98 7.49
CA SER A 430 -24.14 9.63 8.63
C SER A 430 -25.58 9.17 8.83
N LEU A 431 -26.03 9.23 10.07
CA LEU A 431 -27.41 9.00 10.49
C LEU A 431 -27.79 10.09 11.49
N GLY A 432 -28.97 10.68 11.35
CA GLY A 432 -29.49 11.69 12.26
C GLY A 432 -30.98 11.58 12.48
N LEU A 433 -31.41 12.08 13.64
CA LEU A 433 -32.79 12.26 14.05
C LEU A 433 -33.00 13.73 14.35
N THR A 434 -34.12 14.29 13.91
CA THR A 434 -34.53 15.66 14.21
C THR A 434 -35.98 15.67 14.61
N ILE A 435 -36.31 16.43 15.65
CA ILE A 435 -37.68 16.66 16.10
C ILE A 435 -37.90 18.16 16.09
N GLY A 436 -39.06 18.58 15.61
CA GLY A 436 -39.41 19.98 15.53
C GLY A 436 -40.88 20.26 15.78
N HIS A 437 -41.13 21.54 15.99
CA HIS A 437 -42.47 22.08 16.15
C HIS A 437 -42.55 23.36 15.33
N ASP A 438 -43.66 23.54 14.62
CA ASP A 438 -43.94 24.77 13.90
C ASP A 438 -45.38 25.21 14.03
N ARG A 439 -45.55 26.51 13.82
CA ARG A 439 -46.81 27.20 13.97
C ARG A 439 -47.04 28.15 12.82
N ARG A 440 -48.26 28.13 12.31
CA ARG A 440 -48.80 29.12 11.37
C ARG A 440 -49.25 30.35 12.16
N ILE A 441 -48.45 31.42 12.09
CA ILE A 441 -48.71 32.68 12.81
C ILE A 441 -49.62 33.63 12.01
N SER A 442 -49.66 33.47 10.69
CA SER A 442 -50.60 34.10 9.77
C SER A 442 -50.97 33.12 8.66
N PRO A 443 -51.99 33.37 7.82
CA PRO A 443 -52.29 32.52 6.68
C PRO A 443 -51.06 32.24 5.79
N ASP A 444 -50.11 33.17 5.71
CA ASP A 444 -48.98 33.06 4.79
C ASP A 444 -47.64 32.79 5.48
N THR A 445 -47.62 32.75 6.82
CA THR A 445 -46.38 32.71 7.60
C THR A 445 -46.36 31.55 8.58
N THR A 446 -45.34 30.70 8.44
CA THR A 446 -45.04 29.60 9.37
C THR A 446 -43.67 29.84 9.98
N VAL A 447 -43.57 29.63 11.29
CA VAL A 447 -42.31 29.68 12.03
C VAL A 447 -42.13 28.39 12.81
N GLY A 448 -40.90 27.90 12.93
CA GLY A 448 -40.63 26.66 13.62
C GLY A 448 -39.25 26.61 14.25
N VAL A 449 -39.12 25.67 15.18
CA VAL A 449 -37.87 25.33 15.86
C VAL A 449 -37.67 23.83 15.81
N ALA A 450 -36.41 23.40 15.79
CA ALA A 450 -36.08 21.99 15.82
C ALA A 450 -34.79 21.71 16.58
N LEU A 451 -34.74 20.50 17.13
CA LEU A 451 -33.58 19.92 17.81
C LEU A 451 -33.22 18.63 17.08
N GLY A 452 -31.94 18.48 16.76
CA GLY A 452 -31.41 17.33 16.04
C GLY A 452 -30.21 16.72 16.77
N SER A 453 -30.02 15.43 16.57
CA SER A 453 -28.82 14.70 16.96
C SER A 453 -28.43 13.74 15.85
N GLY A 454 -27.13 13.59 15.61
CA GLY A 454 -26.65 12.69 14.58
C GLY A 454 -25.23 12.24 14.78
N VAL A 455 -24.88 11.17 14.08
CA VAL A 455 -23.54 10.60 14.04
C VAL A 455 -23.06 10.54 12.60
N ALA A 456 -21.79 10.84 12.36
CA ALA A 456 -21.13 10.59 11.10
C ALA A 456 -19.81 9.84 11.34
N HIS A 457 -19.53 8.87 10.48
CA HIS A 457 -18.22 8.22 10.38
C HIS A 457 -17.63 8.62 9.03
N PHE A 458 -16.33 8.89 9.00
CA PHE A 458 -15.63 9.22 7.78
C PHE A 458 -14.29 8.53 7.74
N ASP A 459 -13.91 8.13 6.54
CA ASP A 459 -12.66 7.47 6.22
C ASP A 459 -12.05 8.19 5.03
N VAL A 460 -10.82 8.64 5.20
CA VAL A 460 -9.99 9.19 4.15
C VAL A 460 -8.94 8.15 3.81
N ALA A 461 -8.75 7.91 2.52
CA ALA A 461 -7.71 7.01 2.07
C ALA A 461 -6.34 7.35 2.69
N ASP A 462 -5.46 6.35 2.71
CA ASP A 462 -4.11 6.45 3.26
C ASP A 462 -4.03 6.60 4.79
N GLY A 463 -5.08 6.16 5.50
CA GLY A 463 -4.98 5.80 6.91
C GLY A 463 -5.44 6.88 7.89
N PHE A 464 -6.37 7.75 7.48
CA PHE A 464 -7.04 8.70 8.37
C PHE A 464 -8.53 8.42 8.44
N SER A 465 -9.10 8.36 9.63
CA SER A 465 -10.54 8.18 9.83
C SER A 465 -11.02 8.97 11.04
N GLY A 466 -12.34 9.02 11.21
CA GLY A 466 -12.90 9.66 12.38
C GLY A 466 -14.41 9.54 12.49
N ARG A 467 -14.91 10.11 13.59
CA ARG A 467 -16.30 10.12 13.97
C ARG A 467 -16.70 11.50 14.47
N ASN A 468 -17.90 11.94 14.08
CA ASN A 468 -18.56 13.16 14.53
C ASN A 468 -19.86 12.76 15.24
N ASN A 469 -20.04 13.19 16.48
CA ASN A 469 -21.34 13.18 17.14
C ASN A 469 -21.83 14.62 17.27
N ALA A 470 -22.97 14.94 16.66
CA ALA A 470 -23.48 16.30 16.59
C ALA A 470 -24.78 16.46 17.38
N LEU A 471 -24.91 17.58 18.10
CA LEU A 471 -26.16 18.10 18.64
C LEU A 471 -26.47 19.41 17.91
N GLN A 472 -27.67 19.54 17.38
CA GLN A 472 -28.04 20.63 16.47
C GLN A 472 -29.32 21.29 16.96
N VAL A 473 -29.38 22.61 16.86
CA VAL A 473 -30.57 23.41 17.11
C VAL A 473 -30.77 24.37 15.96
N GLY A 474 -32.02 24.58 15.57
CA GLY A 474 -32.33 25.51 14.49
C GLY A 474 -33.71 26.12 14.61
N ALA A 475 -33.86 27.24 13.92
CA ALA A 475 -35.12 27.91 13.72
C ALA A 475 -35.32 28.18 12.23
N TYR A 476 -36.56 28.18 11.78
CA TYR A 476 -36.91 28.45 10.40
C TYR A 476 -38.19 29.26 10.29
N ALA A 477 -38.31 29.97 9.18
CA ALA A 477 -39.49 30.69 8.79
C ALA A 477 -39.80 30.45 7.31
N LEU A 478 -41.07 30.46 6.98
CA LEU A 478 -41.60 30.39 5.63
C LEU A 478 -42.64 31.49 5.48
N GLN A 479 -42.48 32.28 4.43
CA GLN A 479 -43.41 33.32 4.02
C GLN A 479 -43.94 33.01 2.62
N ARG A 480 -45.25 33.11 2.44
CA ARG A 480 -45.91 33.03 1.13
C ARG A 480 -46.39 34.42 0.72
N ALA A 481 -46.42 34.66 -0.59
CA ALA A 481 -46.95 35.87 -1.20
C ALA A 481 -47.56 35.49 -2.55
N GLY A 482 -48.81 35.02 -2.52
CA GLY A 482 -49.47 34.46 -3.70
C GLY A 482 -48.73 33.22 -4.21
N SER A 483 -48.30 33.26 -5.48
CA SER A 483 -47.50 32.18 -6.10
C SER A 483 -46.03 32.17 -5.68
N ALA A 484 -45.53 33.25 -5.07
CA ALA A 484 -44.16 33.32 -4.59
C ALA A 484 -44.03 32.81 -3.15
N TYR A 485 -42.87 32.29 -2.80
CA TYR A 485 -42.51 32.00 -1.42
C TYR A 485 -41.05 32.33 -1.14
N ALA A 486 -40.76 32.58 0.14
CA ALA A 486 -39.42 32.69 0.67
C ALA A 486 -39.33 31.87 1.97
N ALA A 487 -38.24 31.14 2.14
CA ALA A 487 -37.97 30.36 3.32
C ALA A 487 -36.54 30.64 3.81
N ALA A 488 -36.37 30.69 5.13
CA ALA A 488 -35.07 30.92 5.75
C ALA A 488 -34.92 30.03 6.98
N ALA A 489 -33.72 29.50 7.17
CA ALA A 489 -33.34 28.73 8.35
C ALA A 489 -31.99 29.23 8.87
N VAL A 490 -31.86 29.16 10.19
CA VAL A 490 -30.59 29.35 10.91
C VAL A 490 -30.39 28.18 11.84
N SER A 491 -29.14 27.74 11.97
CA SER A 491 -28.78 26.59 12.80
C SER A 491 -27.45 26.80 13.51
N TYR A 492 -27.35 26.16 14.67
CA TYR A 492 -26.13 26.03 15.44
C TYR A 492 -25.91 24.56 15.77
N SER A 493 -24.71 24.06 15.57
CA SER A 493 -24.35 22.66 15.84
C SER A 493 -23.12 22.59 16.73
N LEU A 494 -23.20 21.76 17.76
CA LEU A 494 -22.06 21.32 18.57
C LEU A 494 -21.62 19.96 18.07
N HIS A 495 -20.31 19.74 17.97
CA HIS A 495 -19.71 18.51 17.45
C HIS A 495 -18.68 17.98 18.45
N ARG A 496 -18.74 16.69 18.77
CA ARG A 496 -17.62 15.95 19.36
C ARG A 496 -16.96 15.11 18.28
N MET A 497 -15.71 15.43 17.98
CA MET A 497 -14.92 14.81 16.93
C MET A 497 -13.86 13.90 17.53
N THR A 498 -13.77 12.67 17.04
CA THR A 498 -12.65 11.78 17.31
C THR A 498 -11.99 11.41 15.99
N THR A 499 -10.66 11.47 15.92
CA THR A 499 -9.91 11.17 14.68
C THR A 499 -8.78 10.20 14.97
N ASP A 500 -8.50 9.32 14.02
CA ASP A 500 -7.40 8.36 14.05
C ASP A 500 -6.57 8.51 12.76
N ARG A 501 -5.26 8.73 12.89
CA ARG A 501 -4.29 8.80 11.79
C ARG A 501 -3.28 7.68 11.95
N SER A 502 -2.93 7.00 10.86
CA SER A 502 -1.98 5.90 10.86
C SER A 502 -0.87 6.10 9.83
N LEU A 503 0.37 5.98 10.28
CA LEU A 503 1.56 5.95 9.43
C LEU A 503 1.98 4.49 9.23
N ARG A 504 1.35 3.82 8.25
CA ARG A 504 1.52 2.39 7.99
C ARG A 504 2.98 1.97 7.76
N ALA A 505 3.77 2.83 7.13
CA ALA A 505 5.19 2.59 6.87
C ALA A 505 6.00 2.27 8.14
N ILE A 506 5.59 2.85 9.28
CA ILE A 506 6.25 2.68 10.58
C ILE A 506 5.32 2.07 11.64
N GLN A 507 4.15 1.55 11.22
CA GLN A 507 3.14 0.95 12.10
C GLN A 507 2.74 1.84 13.30
N ALA A 508 2.71 3.16 13.11
CA ALA A 508 2.35 4.12 14.15
C ALA A 508 0.91 4.62 13.99
N SER A 509 0.23 4.88 15.12
CA SER A 509 -1.12 5.46 15.16
C SER A 509 -1.20 6.65 16.11
N TYR A 510 -2.09 7.58 15.75
CA TYR A 510 -2.28 8.88 16.38
C TYR A 510 -3.76 9.16 16.51
N ALA A 511 -4.23 9.49 17.72
CA ALA A 511 -5.64 9.76 18.00
C ALA A 511 -5.85 11.16 18.56
N ALA A 512 -6.98 11.80 18.24
CA ALA A 512 -7.39 13.06 18.85
C ALA A 512 -8.89 13.05 19.21
N ASP A 513 -9.26 13.73 20.30
CA ASP A 513 -10.65 13.99 20.73
C ASP A 513 -10.79 15.50 21.00
N PHE A 514 -11.71 16.16 20.31
CA PHE A 514 -11.92 17.60 20.45
C PHE A 514 -13.36 18.00 20.13
N HIS A 515 -13.75 19.18 20.62
CA HIS A 515 -15.08 19.73 20.42
C HIS A 515 -15.05 20.85 19.38
N ALA A 516 -15.81 20.69 18.31
CA ALA A 516 -15.99 21.70 17.26
C ALA A 516 -17.41 22.28 17.30
N HIS A 517 -17.64 23.39 16.61
CA HIS A 517 -18.98 23.95 16.45
C HIS A 517 -19.18 24.50 15.04
N SER A 518 -20.43 24.63 14.61
CA SER A 518 -20.77 25.26 13.35
C SER A 518 -22.01 26.13 13.45
N VAL A 519 -22.03 27.18 12.63
CA VAL A 519 -23.19 28.05 12.41
C VAL A 519 -23.58 27.90 10.95
N GLY A 520 -24.86 27.66 10.69
CA GLY A 520 -25.41 27.53 9.34
C GLY A 520 -26.58 28.46 9.12
N SER A 521 -26.75 28.90 7.88
CA SER A 521 -27.99 29.52 7.42
C SER A 521 -28.30 29.08 6.00
N ARG A 522 -29.58 28.99 5.70
CA ARG A 522 -30.07 28.70 4.35
C ARG A 522 -31.25 29.60 4.04
N VAL A 523 -31.25 30.19 2.86
CA VAL A 523 -32.37 30.96 2.32
C VAL A 523 -32.75 30.37 0.97
N GLU A 524 -34.05 30.28 0.71
CA GLU A 524 -34.58 29.76 -0.53
C GLU A 524 -35.80 30.59 -0.94
N ALA A 525 -35.93 30.89 -2.23
CA ALA A 525 -37.09 31.53 -2.79
C ALA A 525 -37.50 30.86 -4.10
N GLY A 526 -38.79 30.86 -4.40
CA GLY A 526 -39.30 30.28 -5.63
C GLY A 526 -40.66 30.84 -6.03
N TYR A 527 -41.04 30.57 -7.27
CA TYR A 527 -42.29 31.03 -7.87
C TYR A 527 -43.05 29.86 -8.48
N ARG A 528 -44.31 29.69 -8.09
CA ARG A 528 -45.15 28.55 -8.47
C ARG A 528 -45.90 28.84 -9.77
N PHE A 529 -45.84 27.89 -10.70
CA PHE A 529 -46.67 27.83 -11.89
C PHE A 529 -47.61 26.63 -11.76
N GLU A 530 -48.88 26.93 -11.51
CA GLU A 530 -49.93 25.92 -11.35
C GLU A 530 -50.50 25.53 -12.71
N GLY A 531 -50.65 24.23 -12.95
CA GLY A 531 -51.28 23.68 -14.15
C GLY A 531 -52.06 22.41 -13.84
N GLU A 532 -52.84 21.92 -14.81
CA GLU A 532 -53.70 20.74 -14.65
C GLU A 532 -52.93 19.46 -14.29
N SER A 533 -51.69 19.36 -14.78
CA SER A 533 -50.82 18.19 -14.58
C SER A 533 -50.00 18.23 -13.28
N GLY A 534 -50.00 19.35 -12.54
CA GLY A 534 -49.18 19.56 -11.35
C GLY A 534 -48.65 21.00 -11.22
N THR A 535 -47.86 21.25 -10.20
CA THR A 535 -47.19 22.55 -9.99
C THR A 535 -45.72 22.45 -10.38
N VAL A 536 -45.23 23.40 -11.17
CA VAL A 536 -43.80 23.58 -11.46
C VAL A 536 -43.29 24.79 -10.69
N THR A 537 -42.19 24.65 -9.97
CA THR A 537 -41.62 25.71 -9.14
C THR A 537 -40.13 25.87 -9.42
N PRO A 538 -39.70 26.83 -10.25
CA PRO A 538 -38.33 27.32 -10.22
C PRO A 538 -38.01 27.91 -8.86
N TYR A 539 -36.81 27.60 -8.36
CA TYR A 539 -36.31 28.13 -7.12
C TYR A 539 -34.81 28.40 -7.18
N ALA A 540 -34.38 29.31 -6.31
CA ALA A 540 -32.98 29.58 -6.03
C ALA A 540 -32.75 29.46 -4.53
N ALA A 541 -31.61 28.90 -4.13
CA ALA A 541 -31.20 28.82 -2.74
C ALA A 541 -29.76 29.29 -2.54
N LEU A 542 -29.52 29.88 -1.38
CA LEU A 542 -28.20 30.23 -0.87
C LEU A 542 -28.04 29.63 0.52
N GLN A 543 -26.94 28.93 0.74
CA GLN A 543 -26.57 28.41 2.04
C GLN A 543 -25.17 28.92 2.40
N LEU A 544 -25.05 29.39 3.63
CA LEU A 544 -23.81 29.86 4.24
C LEU A 544 -23.55 29.03 5.48
N GLN A 545 -22.35 28.50 5.63
CA GLN A 545 -21.99 27.72 6.81
C GLN A 545 -20.56 28.03 7.23
N ARG A 546 -20.34 28.15 8.54
CA ARG A 546 -19.01 28.30 9.13
C ARG A 546 -18.78 27.17 10.11
N VAL A 547 -17.74 26.37 9.87
CA VAL A 547 -17.31 25.28 10.76
C VAL A 547 -16.02 25.71 11.45
N SER A 548 -15.99 25.64 12.78
CA SER A 548 -14.87 26.07 13.60
C SER A 548 -14.35 24.92 14.46
N THR A 549 -13.06 24.61 14.32
CA THR A 549 -12.33 23.67 15.18
C THR A 549 -11.43 24.45 16.14
N PRO A 550 -11.27 24.00 17.38
CA PRO A 550 -10.29 24.54 18.30
C PRO A 550 -8.87 24.17 17.82
N GLY A 551 -7.84 24.65 18.51
CA GLY A 551 -6.55 23.99 18.44
C GLY A 551 -6.64 22.64 19.17
N TYR A 552 -6.04 21.60 18.61
CA TYR A 552 -6.04 20.26 19.20
C TYR A 552 -4.74 19.54 18.83
N ALA A 553 -4.38 18.51 19.59
CA ALA A 553 -3.18 17.73 19.34
C ALA A 553 -3.49 16.24 19.32
N GLU A 554 -2.72 15.51 18.55
CA GLU A 554 -2.73 14.07 18.52
C GLU A 554 -2.02 13.49 19.75
N THR A 555 -2.50 12.33 20.15
CA THR A 555 -1.91 11.46 21.16
C THR A 555 -1.45 10.17 20.47
N ALA A 556 -0.28 9.65 20.87
CA ALA A 556 0.29 8.42 20.31
C ALA A 556 0.41 7.35 21.40
N GLY A 557 0.55 6.08 21.01
CA GLY A 557 0.71 4.93 21.93
C GLY A 557 2.00 4.92 22.78
N GLY A 558 2.79 5.99 22.77
CA GLY A 558 4.08 6.13 23.48
C GLY A 558 5.31 5.72 22.66
N GLY A 559 6.51 5.97 23.20
CA GLY A 559 7.79 5.66 22.54
C GLY A 559 8.08 6.52 21.31
N GLN A 560 8.87 6.01 20.35
CA GLN A 560 9.22 6.73 19.11
C GLN A 560 8.01 7.15 18.27
N ALA A 561 6.83 6.54 18.48
CA ALA A 561 5.60 6.97 17.85
C ALA A 561 5.20 8.39 18.26
N SER A 562 5.50 8.86 19.48
CA SER A 562 5.13 10.21 19.94
C SER A 562 5.80 11.34 19.16
N ASP A 563 6.92 11.04 18.52
CA ASP A 563 7.76 12.04 17.88
C ASP A 563 7.11 12.66 16.63
N LEU A 564 6.18 11.91 16.01
CA LEU A 564 5.45 12.35 14.82
C LEU A 564 3.98 12.70 15.10
N ALA A 565 3.61 12.88 16.37
CA ALA A 565 2.29 13.36 16.76
C ALA A 565 2.13 14.83 16.38
N LEU A 566 1.01 15.18 15.75
CA LEU A 566 0.77 16.54 15.25
C LEU A 566 -0.07 17.38 16.22
N GLY A 567 0.30 18.65 16.36
CA GLY A 567 -0.55 19.70 16.88
C GLY A 567 -1.17 20.48 15.73
N TYR A 568 -2.48 20.70 15.77
CA TYR A 568 -3.25 21.47 14.77
C TYR A 568 -3.70 22.80 15.37
N GLN A 569 -3.54 23.89 14.62
CA GLN A 569 -3.99 25.21 15.06
C GLN A 569 -5.51 25.35 14.92
N LYS A 570 -6.09 26.29 15.70
CA LYS A 570 -7.52 26.64 15.58
C LYS A 570 -7.84 27.07 14.15
N ARG A 571 -9.00 26.67 13.64
CA ARG A 571 -9.36 26.87 12.23
C ARG A 571 -10.85 27.12 12.08
N SER A 572 -11.21 28.07 11.22
CA SER A 572 -12.58 28.29 10.77
C SER A 572 -12.64 28.22 9.25
N VAL A 573 -13.56 27.44 8.70
CA VAL A 573 -13.80 27.28 7.27
C VAL A 573 -15.21 27.76 6.96
N ASN A 574 -15.37 28.61 5.95
CA ASN A 574 -16.67 29.06 5.48
C ASN A 574 -17.00 28.37 4.16
N TYR A 575 -18.23 27.91 4.06
CA TYR A 575 -18.80 27.23 2.92
C TYR A 575 -19.97 28.07 2.42
N VAL A 576 -19.98 28.29 1.11
CA VAL A 576 -21.04 28.98 0.38
C VAL A 576 -21.56 27.99 -0.64
N ARG A 577 -22.88 27.80 -0.65
CA ARG A 577 -23.52 26.85 -1.55
C ARG A 577 -24.72 27.51 -2.19
N THR A 578 -24.70 27.61 -3.51
CA THR A 578 -25.82 28.14 -4.29
C THR A 578 -26.52 26.99 -5.01
N GLU A 579 -27.82 27.12 -5.17
CA GLU A 579 -28.63 26.15 -5.90
C GLU A 579 -29.59 26.88 -6.83
N LEU A 580 -29.69 26.40 -8.06
CA LEU A 580 -30.71 26.82 -9.01
C LEU A 580 -31.44 25.57 -9.48
N GLY A 581 -32.75 25.51 -9.23
CA GLY A 581 -33.49 24.28 -9.44
C GLY A 581 -34.92 24.47 -9.92
N LEU A 582 -35.48 23.36 -10.36
CA LEU A 582 -36.87 23.20 -10.72
C LEU A 582 -37.44 22.07 -9.86
N ALA A 583 -38.57 22.35 -9.20
CA ALA A 583 -39.35 21.36 -8.48
C ALA A 583 -40.67 21.10 -9.22
N PHE A 584 -41.15 19.86 -9.13
CA PHE A 584 -42.46 19.46 -9.59
C PHE A 584 -43.20 18.78 -8.44
N ASP A 585 -44.44 19.21 -8.20
CA ASP A 585 -45.27 18.77 -7.10
C ASP A 585 -46.67 18.39 -7.60
N ARG A 586 -47.20 17.24 -7.16
CA ARG A 586 -48.57 16.82 -7.43
C ARG A 586 -49.19 16.13 -6.22
N THR A 587 -50.40 16.54 -5.86
CA THR A 587 -51.17 15.92 -4.76
C THR A 587 -52.33 15.14 -5.34
N PHE A 588 -52.46 13.87 -4.96
CA PHE A 588 -53.56 12.99 -5.32
C PHE A 588 -54.49 12.85 -4.14
N THR A 589 -55.78 13.10 -4.34
CA THR A 589 -56.82 12.79 -3.35
C THR A 589 -57.06 11.28 -3.33
N LEU A 590 -57.14 10.70 -2.13
CA LEU A 590 -57.42 9.29 -1.91
C LEU A 590 -58.74 9.15 -1.13
N GLU A 591 -59.38 7.97 -1.21
CA GLU A 591 -60.61 7.70 -0.46
C GLU A 591 -60.43 7.88 1.05
N GLY A 592 -61.48 8.30 1.76
CA GLY A 592 -61.48 8.42 3.22
C GLY A 592 -60.67 9.61 3.75
N ALA A 593 -60.79 10.79 3.11
CA ALA A 593 -60.10 12.02 3.49
C ALA A 593 -58.57 11.85 3.62
N ARG A 594 -57.98 11.13 2.67
CA ARG A 594 -56.53 10.90 2.57
C ARG A 594 -55.97 11.63 1.36
N SER A 595 -54.69 11.94 1.37
CA SER A 595 -54.02 12.46 0.18
C SER A 595 -52.57 11.98 0.09
N LEU A 596 -52.06 11.85 -1.13
CA LEU A 596 -50.69 11.48 -1.44
C LEU A 596 -50.03 12.62 -2.20
N ALA A 597 -49.06 13.29 -1.59
CA ALA A 597 -48.23 14.27 -2.28
C ALA A 597 -46.98 13.58 -2.86
N VAL A 598 -46.72 13.79 -4.15
CA VAL A 598 -45.52 13.33 -4.86
C VAL A 598 -44.72 14.57 -5.24
N ARG A 599 -43.40 14.51 -4.98
CA ARG A 599 -42.50 15.64 -5.19
C ARG A 599 -41.22 15.18 -5.84
N THR A 600 -40.76 15.93 -6.83
CA THR A 600 -39.47 15.72 -7.47
C THR A 600 -38.77 17.06 -7.67
N SER A 601 -37.44 17.05 -7.70
CA SER A 601 -36.69 18.24 -8.07
C SER A 601 -35.37 17.90 -8.74
N ALA A 602 -34.90 18.82 -9.58
CA ALA A 602 -33.56 18.82 -10.11
C ALA A 602 -32.95 20.21 -9.92
N ALA A 603 -31.68 20.29 -9.54
CA ALA A 603 -30.97 21.53 -9.36
C ALA A 603 -29.50 21.41 -9.76
N TRP A 604 -28.95 22.50 -10.30
CA TRP A 604 -27.52 22.73 -10.31
C TRP A 604 -27.10 23.34 -8.97
N VAL A 605 -26.01 22.83 -8.43
CA VAL A 605 -25.42 23.27 -7.17
C VAL A 605 -24.00 23.75 -7.46
N HIS A 606 -23.67 24.94 -6.94
CA HIS A 606 -22.31 25.44 -6.94
C HIS A 606 -21.82 25.66 -5.51
N ASN A 607 -20.75 24.96 -5.14
CA ASN A 607 -20.09 25.05 -3.86
C ASN A 607 -18.81 25.87 -3.99
N HIS A 608 -18.64 26.78 -3.05
CA HIS A 608 -17.42 27.53 -2.85
C HIS A 608 -17.02 27.47 -1.38
N SER A 609 -15.74 27.38 -1.08
CA SER A 609 -15.26 27.43 0.30
C SER A 609 -13.99 28.24 0.39
N ASN A 610 -13.90 29.11 1.40
CA ASN A 610 -12.60 29.64 1.78
C ASN A 610 -11.90 28.57 2.63
N ASN A 611 -10.96 27.87 2.01
CA ASN A 611 -10.30 26.74 2.64
C ASN A 611 -8.92 27.19 3.12
N PRO A 612 -8.78 27.84 4.29
CA PRO A 612 -7.46 28.18 4.78
C PRO A 612 -6.70 26.88 4.98
N ASP A 613 -5.47 26.82 4.46
CA ASP A 613 -4.62 25.64 4.60
C ASP A 613 -4.57 25.17 6.06
N LEU A 614 -4.51 23.86 6.23
CA LEU A 614 -4.36 23.25 7.54
C LEU A 614 -2.97 23.60 8.07
N ARG A 615 -2.90 24.25 9.23
CA ARG A 615 -1.63 24.54 9.92
C ARG A 615 -1.39 23.51 11.00
N ALA A 616 -0.26 22.82 10.90
CA ALA A 616 0.14 21.79 11.83
C ALA A 616 1.63 21.93 12.20
N SER A 617 2.01 21.29 13.31
CA SER A 617 3.39 21.21 13.78
C SER A 617 3.62 19.83 14.40
N PHE A 618 4.81 19.26 14.25
CA PHE A 618 5.19 18.07 15.02
C PHE A 618 5.41 18.45 16.48
N THR A 619 4.73 17.77 17.40
CA THR A 619 4.77 18.11 18.84
C THR A 619 6.17 17.99 19.43
N ALA A 620 7.00 17.08 18.90
CA ALA A 620 8.38 16.90 19.31
C ALA A 620 9.35 17.93 18.71
N LEU A 621 8.95 18.66 17.67
CA LEU A 621 9.76 19.71 17.03
C LEU A 621 9.25 21.08 17.48
N ALA A 622 10.01 21.76 18.33
CA ALA A 622 9.64 23.10 18.77
C ALA A 622 9.55 24.07 17.57
N ALA A 623 8.35 24.58 17.32
CA ALA A 623 8.04 25.79 16.53
C ALA A 623 8.24 25.76 14.99
N THR A 624 8.31 24.60 14.35
CA THR A 624 8.24 24.53 12.87
C THR A 624 6.82 24.24 12.40
N ASP A 625 6.01 25.29 12.28
CA ASP A 625 4.70 25.19 11.65
C ASP A 625 4.85 24.87 10.16
N PHE A 626 3.98 24.00 9.66
CA PHE A 626 3.81 23.78 8.23
C PHE A 626 2.35 23.85 7.83
N THR A 627 2.13 24.12 6.54
CA THR A 627 0.81 24.20 5.93
C THR A 627 0.55 22.99 5.05
N SER A 628 -0.69 22.55 5.00
CA SER A 628 -1.13 21.55 4.02
C SER A 628 -2.43 21.98 3.38
N ALA A 629 -2.51 21.77 2.07
CA ALA A 629 -3.67 21.98 1.26
C ALA A 629 -4.85 21.21 1.86
N ALA A 630 -5.89 21.97 2.17
CA ALA A 630 -7.09 21.40 2.75
C ALA A 630 -8.00 20.82 1.66
N LEU A 631 -8.73 19.76 2.02
CA LEU A 631 -9.75 19.18 1.15
C LEU A 631 -10.92 20.15 0.97
N ALA A 632 -11.39 20.29 -0.27
CA ALA A 632 -12.51 21.15 -0.63
C ALA A 632 -13.65 20.32 -1.26
N PRO A 633 -14.92 20.72 -1.08
CA PRO A 633 -16.05 20.12 -1.80
C PRO A 633 -15.91 20.26 -3.31
N ALA A 634 -16.53 19.36 -4.07
CA ALA A 634 -16.64 19.53 -5.52
C ALA A 634 -17.43 20.81 -5.84
N ALA A 635 -16.89 21.62 -6.75
CA ALA A 635 -17.45 22.92 -7.11
C ALA A 635 -18.86 22.78 -7.69
N ASP A 636 -19.05 21.93 -8.69
CA ASP A 636 -20.33 21.79 -9.39
C ASP A 636 -20.92 20.40 -9.20
N LEU A 637 -22.19 20.35 -8.79
CA LEU A 637 -22.97 19.12 -8.59
C LEU A 637 -24.35 19.24 -9.23
N ALA A 638 -24.86 18.12 -9.75
CA ALA A 638 -26.28 17.92 -10.01
C ALA A 638 -26.94 17.36 -8.76
N LEU A 639 -27.99 18.02 -8.27
CA LEU A 639 -28.83 17.57 -7.16
C LEU A 639 -30.18 17.11 -7.70
N VAL A 640 -30.55 15.87 -7.41
CA VAL A 640 -31.85 15.29 -7.79
C VAL A 640 -32.55 14.80 -6.54
N SER A 641 -33.85 15.05 -6.43
CA SER A 641 -34.66 14.54 -5.33
C SER A 641 -35.97 13.93 -5.80
N ALA A 642 -36.46 12.96 -5.06
CA ALA A 642 -37.79 12.38 -5.19
C ALA A 642 -38.35 12.06 -3.81
N GLY A 643 -39.63 12.32 -3.59
CA GLY A 643 -40.27 12.05 -2.31
C GLY A 643 -41.77 11.91 -2.41
N VAL A 644 -42.33 11.25 -1.40
CA VAL A 644 -43.76 11.02 -1.24
C VAL A 644 -44.17 11.34 0.19
N GLU A 645 -45.39 11.88 0.38
CA GLU A 645 -45.99 12.13 1.68
C GLU A 645 -47.46 11.66 1.65
N LEU A 646 -47.77 10.66 2.46
CA LEU A 646 -49.13 10.18 2.71
C LEU A 646 -49.72 10.93 3.90
N ARG A 647 -50.87 11.56 3.70
CA ARG A 647 -51.63 12.25 4.73
C ARG A 647 -52.87 11.40 5.08
N LEU A 648 -53.01 11.02 6.35
CA LEU A 648 -54.05 10.12 6.95
C LEU A 648 -55.14 10.82 7.80
N ALA A 649 -56.43 10.59 7.58
CA ALA A 649 -57.52 11.45 8.09
C ALA A 649 -57.47 11.85 9.59
N ASN A 650 -56.77 11.09 10.41
CA ASN A 650 -56.40 11.39 11.80
C ASN A 650 -55.30 12.46 11.98
N ARG A 651 -55.07 13.35 11.00
CA ARG A 651 -54.08 14.43 11.02
C ARG A 651 -52.61 13.97 11.10
N LEU A 652 -52.34 12.70 10.82
CA LEU A 652 -51.00 12.14 10.72
C LEU A 652 -50.51 12.18 9.27
N ALA A 653 -49.27 12.61 9.06
CA ALA A 653 -48.59 12.54 7.78
C ALA A 653 -47.29 11.73 7.89
N LEU A 654 -47.07 10.85 6.94
CA LEU A 654 -45.89 9.99 6.83
C LEU A 654 -45.24 10.23 5.48
N GLY A 655 -43.94 10.49 5.45
CA GLY A 655 -43.25 10.76 4.20
C GLY A 655 -41.90 10.07 4.10
N ALA A 656 -41.46 9.85 2.88
CA ALA A 656 -40.15 9.31 2.55
C ALA A 656 -39.57 10.09 1.37
N SER A 657 -38.25 10.30 1.37
CA SER A 657 -37.58 11.00 0.27
C SER A 657 -36.14 10.54 0.09
N VAL A 658 -35.66 10.61 -1.15
CA VAL A 658 -34.30 10.28 -1.56
C VAL A 658 -33.68 11.45 -2.32
N HIS A 659 -32.39 11.67 -2.11
CA HIS A 659 -31.63 12.77 -2.70
C HIS A 659 -30.32 12.21 -3.21
N GLY A 660 -29.96 12.54 -4.44
CA GLY A 660 -28.69 12.22 -5.05
C GLY A 660 -27.92 13.48 -5.41
N GLU A 661 -26.63 13.53 -5.08
CA GLU A 661 -25.70 14.56 -5.56
C GLU A 661 -24.59 13.92 -6.38
N PHE A 662 -24.39 14.43 -7.59
CA PHE A 662 -23.46 13.84 -8.56
C PHE A 662 -22.61 14.93 -9.20
N GLY A 663 -21.29 14.74 -9.21
CA GLY A 663 -20.35 15.58 -9.94
C GLY A 663 -19.11 14.81 -10.36
N HIS A 664 -18.14 15.50 -10.94
CA HIS A 664 -16.95 14.88 -11.55
C HIS A 664 -16.19 13.92 -10.61
N ARG A 665 -16.15 14.22 -9.31
CA ARG A 665 -15.45 13.42 -8.29
C ARG A 665 -16.29 13.08 -7.06
N THR A 666 -17.57 13.45 -7.05
CA THR A 666 -18.44 13.31 -5.87
C THR A 666 -19.70 12.55 -6.23
N ARG A 667 -20.06 11.61 -5.35
CA ARG A 667 -21.35 10.91 -5.40
C ARG A 667 -21.88 10.81 -3.98
N ALA A 668 -23.08 11.33 -3.74
CA ALA A 668 -23.76 11.20 -2.46
C ALA A 668 -25.20 10.74 -2.65
N LEU A 669 -25.66 9.89 -1.75
CA LEU A 669 -27.04 9.45 -1.67
C LEU A 669 -27.55 9.62 -0.24
N ALA A 670 -28.65 10.34 -0.09
CA ALA A 670 -29.30 10.55 1.19
C ALA A 670 -30.76 10.09 1.16
N GLY A 671 -31.18 9.40 2.21
CA GLY A 671 -32.56 8.96 2.43
C GLY A 671 -33.14 9.64 3.67
N ARG A 672 -34.42 9.97 3.65
CA ARG A 672 -35.13 10.55 4.80
C ARG A 672 -36.51 9.95 4.97
N ALA A 673 -36.93 9.78 6.21
CA ALA A 673 -38.31 9.45 6.56
C ALA A 673 -38.84 10.45 7.60
N THR A 674 -40.07 10.93 7.39
CA THR A 674 -40.70 11.96 8.22
C THR A 674 -42.04 11.50 8.75
N MET A 675 -42.36 11.90 9.97
CA MET A 675 -43.66 11.76 10.60
C MET A 675 -44.09 13.12 11.13
N ARG A 676 -45.33 13.51 10.89
CA ARG A 676 -45.87 14.80 11.32
C ARG A 676 -47.31 14.66 11.80
N TYR A 677 -47.61 15.32 12.90
CA TYR A 677 -48.95 15.39 13.49
C TYR A 677 -49.44 16.84 13.53
N GLN A 678 -50.68 17.08 13.12
CA GLN A 678 -51.32 18.40 13.16
C GLN A 678 -52.31 18.47 14.32
N TRP A 679 -52.17 19.48 15.17
CA TRP A 679 -52.97 19.68 16.38
C TRP A 679 -54.28 20.42 16.09
#